data_AF-A0A662T160-F1
#
_entry.id   AF-A0A662T160-F1
#
_cell.length_a   1.000
_cell.length_b   1.000
_cell.length_c   1.000
_cell.angle_alpha   90.00
_cell.angle_beta   90.00
_cell.angle_gamma   90.00
#
_symmetry.space_group_name_H-M   'P 1'
#
loop_
_entity.id
_entity.type
_entity.pdbx_description
1 polymer ?
#
loop_
_entity_poly.entity_id
_entity_poly.type
_entity_poly.pdbx_seq_one_letter_code
_entity_poly.pdbx_strand_id
1 'polypeptide(L)'
;MRVIGFTLAESDIQKVLFVKKNDENVKVGDFCVIEHPLYHGGTKLVLMRVSNLKPINPEMTLGALGALAGSRGLELQAGTQLEYIVGECEVLGYVDSGRFMYLEAPPPTWTPVYKPDSYTLKQFFESYAPRSQARVPVGTISGVGATFWIDLDAIARGHAFVAGMTRSGKSVTPDTRVLVYTTSDRAARWVEVSELTPESELYTLSLSSNLSWRWSRVAGVLRHRAPLEGVEVETESGRRLRVTRDHSVIAVTAGGAIVTKASLLRDGMMMISPRGEELPGHSGECSELYVGSLLDACRKALRVSLHKLAVQAELKLSEVKQACKEGICCRETLIKLTRALRSFLSRAGRGASLKKARRSLAVLEAVASEWITLDPVKRVVRARLPPLVYDIDVADGSTFLANSLFVHNSSFVMTLLRRSLTFLKYRPTLLVLDRRGEYTPLARYGGVTIPYDALASSRSLTPGDIARMLGYTSTRAKAAQVVMEAVERLQRRGDPVNSKAILSECRSLLSLTGGRRYLAEIAVRIEECKDVIDELACRDSAEVIELIRRFPLTIVDFSVDVDFTRQYMVVKELLRTLIDYAVEQRSTGGFALITVVEEAQYIAPERNAPMVSNPQATGVDKVFTEAVSQAGGYNLGFIVVTQRPAYVSKNVISQANSVFCFRMRSGADQDAIARYTEQGDSSLRRVLPGLADHQALAWGPAVPAPFPVLVDVDVDIYPAKAAAMPSEAWRRMEEQRKAAQVEEHHLEIEA
;
A
#
# COMPACT_ATOMS: atom_id res chain seq x y z
N MET A 1 5.89 -38.27 1.22
CA MET A 1 7.23 -37.73 1.57
C MET A 1 8.35 -38.55 0.94
N ARG A 2 9.49 -37.93 0.56
CA ARG A 2 10.66 -38.59 -0.07
C ARG A 2 11.93 -38.30 0.73
N VAL A 3 12.79 -39.30 0.97
CA VAL A 3 14.08 -39.09 1.66
C VAL A 3 15.03 -38.31 0.75
N ILE A 4 15.50 -37.16 1.24
CA ILE A 4 16.41 -36.26 0.52
C ILE A 4 17.84 -36.24 1.08
N GLY A 5 18.04 -36.85 2.25
CA GLY A 5 19.33 -36.86 2.92
C GLY A 5 19.25 -37.51 4.29
N PHE A 6 20.37 -37.46 5.01
CA PHE A 6 20.52 -38.05 6.33
C PHE A 6 21.23 -37.08 7.27
N THR A 7 20.80 -37.01 8.52
CA THR A 7 21.39 -36.12 9.52
C THR A 7 22.85 -36.50 9.82
N LEU A 8 23.66 -35.47 10.08
CA LEU A 8 25.06 -35.57 10.44
C LEU A 8 25.26 -35.27 11.94
N ALA A 9 26.47 -35.56 12.41
CA ALA A 9 26.92 -35.14 13.75
C ALA A 9 26.84 -33.62 13.90
N GLU A 10 26.88 -33.12 15.15
CA GLU A 10 26.75 -31.70 15.49
C GLU A 10 25.36 -31.08 15.21
N SER A 11 24.35 -31.92 14.93
CA SER A 11 22.95 -31.48 14.95
C SER A 11 22.50 -31.24 16.39
N ASP A 12 21.79 -30.13 16.61
CA ASP A 12 21.18 -29.76 17.89
C ASP A 12 19.66 -29.51 17.73
N ILE A 13 19.03 -28.95 18.76
CA ILE A 13 17.58 -28.70 18.79
C ILE A 13 17.14 -27.47 17.96
N GLN A 14 18.06 -26.58 17.60
CA GLN A 14 17.82 -25.37 16.79
C GLN A 14 18.32 -25.55 15.36
N LYS A 15 19.36 -26.34 15.16
CA LYS A 15 20.07 -26.51 13.90
C LYS A 15 20.36 -27.97 13.63
N VAL A 16 19.87 -28.45 12.50
CA VAL A 16 20.13 -29.83 12.03
C VAL A 16 21.02 -29.78 10.81
N LEU A 17 22.11 -30.54 10.84
CA LEU A 17 22.99 -30.74 9.69
C LEU A 17 22.58 -32.02 8.97
N PHE A 18 22.56 -32.01 7.66
CA PHE A 18 22.30 -33.23 6.89
C PHE A 18 23.13 -33.29 5.60
N VAL A 19 23.52 -34.50 5.21
CA VAL A 19 24.12 -34.74 3.90
C VAL A 19 23.01 -34.96 2.88
N LYS A 20 23.03 -34.15 1.80
CA LYS A 20 22.07 -34.23 0.70
C LYS A 20 22.41 -35.43 -0.20
N LYS A 21 21.41 -36.21 -0.62
CA LYS A 21 21.62 -37.23 -1.67
C LYS A 21 21.91 -36.55 -3.02
N ASN A 22 22.81 -37.12 -3.82
CA ASN A 22 23.32 -36.48 -5.04
C ASN A 22 22.22 -36.04 -6.03
N ASP A 23 21.22 -36.89 -6.26
CA ASP A 23 20.13 -36.65 -7.24
C ASP A 23 19.01 -35.73 -6.72
N GLU A 24 19.15 -35.19 -5.51
CA GLU A 24 18.12 -34.37 -4.88
C GLU A 24 18.32 -32.88 -5.17
N ASN A 25 17.25 -32.24 -5.62
CA ASN A 25 17.22 -30.79 -5.81
C ASN A 25 16.64 -30.13 -4.55
N VAL A 26 17.54 -29.67 -3.70
CA VAL A 26 17.24 -28.95 -2.46
C VAL A 26 17.80 -27.54 -2.57
N LYS A 27 17.02 -26.55 -2.16
CA LYS A 27 17.38 -25.13 -2.19
C LYS A 27 17.29 -24.52 -0.80
N VAL A 28 18.05 -23.46 -0.57
CA VAL A 28 17.88 -22.62 0.63
C VAL A 28 16.46 -22.05 0.63
N GLY A 29 15.77 -22.17 1.77
CA GLY A 29 14.36 -21.82 1.96
C GLY A 29 13.39 -22.98 1.81
N ASP A 30 13.81 -24.13 1.25
CA ASP A 30 12.95 -25.31 1.16
C ASP A 30 12.59 -25.84 2.56
N PHE A 31 11.34 -26.28 2.72
CA PHE A 31 10.91 -26.99 3.92
C PHE A 31 11.30 -28.46 3.85
N CYS A 32 11.78 -28.99 4.97
CA CYS A 32 12.15 -30.39 5.18
C CYS A 32 11.49 -30.89 6.46
N VAL A 33 11.34 -32.21 6.61
CA VAL A 33 10.86 -32.80 7.86
C VAL A 33 11.74 -33.96 8.31
N ILE A 34 11.82 -34.17 9.61
CA ILE A 34 12.34 -35.39 10.24
C ILE A 34 11.26 -35.99 11.13
N GLU A 35 11.37 -37.27 11.41
CA GLU A 35 10.59 -37.88 12.49
C GLU A 35 11.09 -37.38 13.83
N HIS A 36 10.15 -37.16 14.77
CA HIS A 36 10.51 -36.68 16.09
C HIS A 36 11.36 -37.74 16.84
N PRO A 37 12.54 -37.39 17.39
CA PRO A 37 13.48 -38.37 17.97
C PRO A 37 12.89 -39.19 19.13
N LEU A 38 12.06 -38.56 19.96
CA LEU A 38 11.44 -39.18 21.14
C LEU A 38 10.12 -39.93 20.87
N TYR A 39 9.48 -39.77 19.70
CA TYR A 39 8.19 -40.39 19.40
C TYR A 39 8.36 -41.39 18.25
N HIS A 40 8.65 -42.64 18.61
CA HIS A 40 8.91 -43.70 17.65
C HIS A 40 7.64 -44.10 16.87
N GLY A 41 7.80 -44.40 15.58
CA GLY A 41 6.71 -44.84 14.69
C GLY A 41 6.11 -43.76 13.79
N GLY A 42 6.83 -42.66 13.51
CA GLY A 42 6.44 -41.65 12.50
C GLY A 42 5.18 -40.83 12.83
N THR A 43 4.71 -40.85 14.07
CA THR A 43 3.47 -40.18 14.48
C THR A 43 3.59 -38.66 14.55
N LYS A 44 4.80 -38.13 14.73
CA LYS A 44 5.08 -36.69 14.81
C LYS A 44 6.23 -36.31 13.89
N LEU A 45 5.99 -35.31 13.04
CA LEU A 45 6.97 -34.76 12.10
C LEU A 45 7.41 -33.39 12.58
N VAL A 46 8.73 -33.19 12.62
CA VAL A 46 9.35 -31.91 12.97
C VAL A 46 9.65 -31.18 11.67
N LEU A 47 9.03 -30.01 11.50
CA LEU A 47 9.27 -29.12 10.38
C LEU A 47 10.58 -28.37 10.58
N MET A 48 11.36 -28.33 9.51
CA MET A 48 12.63 -27.62 9.42
C MET A 48 12.68 -26.82 8.12
N ARG A 49 13.54 -25.82 8.05
CA ARG A 49 13.78 -25.03 6.84
C ARG A 49 15.27 -25.00 6.51
N VAL A 50 15.63 -25.24 5.25
CA VAL A 50 17.03 -25.20 4.81
C VAL A 50 17.52 -23.76 4.88
N SER A 51 18.43 -23.47 5.80
CA SER A 51 19.00 -22.13 5.99
C SER A 51 20.31 -21.95 5.20
N ASN A 52 21.00 -23.04 4.87
CA ASN A 52 22.25 -23.01 4.12
C ASN A 52 22.53 -24.31 3.36
N LEU A 53 23.31 -24.23 2.28
CA LEU A 53 23.83 -25.39 1.54
C LEU A 53 25.29 -25.12 1.20
N LYS A 54 26.19 -26.03 1.57
CA LYS A 54 27.63 -25.91 1.35
C LYS A 54 28.17 -27.17 0.67
N PRO A 55 28.90 -27.06 -0.45
CA PRO A 55 29.70 -28.17 -0.94
C PRO A 55 30.89 -28.38 0.00
N ILE A 56 31.14 -29.63 0.35
CA ILE A 56 32.29 -30.06 1.13
C ILE A 56 33.08 -31.03 0.26
N ASN A 57 34.36 -30.75 0.13
CA ASN A 57 35.31 -31.63 -0.53
C ASN A 57 36.53 -31.75 0.39
N PRO A 58 36.72 -32.90 1.07
CA PRO A 58 37.82 -33.08 2.04
C PRO A 58 39.21 -32.80 1.45
N GLU A 59 39.43 -33.09 0.17
CA GLU A 59 40.71 -32.88 -0.53
C GLU A 59 40.96 -31.41 -0.90
N MET A 60 39.91 -30.59 -0.96
CA MET A 60 39.99 -29.16 -1.29
C MET A 60 39.93 -28.28 -0.03
N THR A 61 40.35 -28.83 1.11
CA THR A 61 40.51 -28.09 2.37
C THR A 61 41.92 -27.50 2.50
N LEU A 62 42.07 -26.46 3.33
CA LEU A 62 43.36 -25.81 3.59
C LEU A 62 44.38 -26.84 4.12
N GLY A 63 45.48 -27.01 3.37
CA GLY A 63 46.56 -27.95 3.73
C GLY A 63 46.40 -29.37 3.17
N ALA A 64 45.27 -29.70 2.54
CA ALA A 64 45.07 -30.99 1.89
C ALA A 64 45.76 -31.08 0.51
N LEU A 65 45.96 -32.31 0.05
CA LEU A 65 46.65 -32.63 -1.20
C LEU A 65 45.95 -32.00 -2.43
N GLY A 66 44.63 -32.03 -2.49
CA GLY A 66 43.86 -31.38 -3.55
C GLY A 66 44.06 -29.88 -3.63
N ALA A 67 44.05 -29.16 -2.50
CA ALA A 67 44.33 -27.72 -2.49
C ALA A 67 45.77 -27.38 -2.94
N LEU A 68 46.75 -28.22 -2.58
CA LEU A 68 48.15 -28.09 -2.98
C LEU A 68 48.40 -28.45 -4.46
N ALA A 69 47.62 -29.37 -5.02
CA ALA A 69 47.64 -29.72 -6.44
C ALA A 69 46.99 -28.60 -7.27
N GLY A 70 45.83 -28.11 -6.83
CA GLY A 70 45.11 -27.02 -7.50
C GLY A 70 45.90 -25.71 -7.54
N SER A 71 46.67 -25.38 -6.49
CA SER A 71 47.55 -24.21 -6.51
C SER A 71 48.68 -24.30 -7.54
N ARG A 72 48.98 -25.51 -8.03
CA ARG A 72 49.94 -25.78 -9.11
C ARG A 72 49.26 -26.02 -10.46
N GLY A 73 47.95 -25.79 -10.57
CA GLY A 73 47.17 -26.03 -11.78
C GLY A 73 46.98 -27.52 -12.14
N LEU A 74 47.19 -28.42 -11.18
CA LEU A 74 47.00 -29.86 -11.35
C LEU A 74 45.60 -30.26 -10.87
N GLU A 75 44.91 -31.07 -11.68
CA GLU A 75 43.58 -31.59 -11.35
C GLU A 75 43.69 -33.05 -10.88
N LEU A 76 43.23 -33.35 -9.67
CA LEU A 76 43.17 -34.73 -9.18
C LEU A 76 41.93 -35.42 -9.74
N GLN A 77 42.12 -36.55 -10.42
CA GLN A 77 41.04 -37.30 -11.10
C GLN A 77 39.87 -37.74 -10.18
N ALA A 78 40.11 -37.88 -8.87
CA ALA A 78 39.08 -38.23 -7.89
C ALA A 78 38.46 -37.02 -7.16
N GLY A 79 38.93 -35.80 -7.45
CA GLY A 79 38.59 -34.60 -6.67
C GLY A 79 37.08 -34.29 -6.65
N THR A 80 36.42 -34.30 -7.81
CA THR A 80 34.97 -34.03 -7.91
C THR A 80 34.09 -35.17 -7.40
N GLN A 81 34.62 -36.40 -7.32
CA GLN A 81 33.86 -37.57 -6.86
C GLN A 81 33.68 -37.62 -5.33
N LEU A 82 34.55 -36.91 -4.60
CA LEU A 82 34.49 -36.79 -3.13
C LEU A 82 33.65 -35.59 -2.67
N GLU A 83 33.15 -34.78 -3.58
CA GLU A 83 32.31 -33.63 -3.24
C GLU A 83 30.92 -34.10 -2.81
N TYR A 84 30.47 -33.65 -1.64
CA TYR A 84 29.11 -33.84 -1.16
C TYR A 84 28.55 -32.53 -0.62
N ILE A 85 27.23 -32.39 -0.61
CA ILE A 85 26.56 -31.17 -0.15
C ILE A 85 26.05 -31.39 1.27
N VAL A 86 26.48 -30.53 2.18
CA VAL A 86 25.93 -30.43 3.53
C VAL A 86 24.89 -29.31 3.56
N GLY A 87 23.68 -29.67 3.93
CA GLY A 87 22.61 -28.73 4.24
C GLY A 87 22.58 -28.41 5.73
N GLU A 88 22.41 -27.13 6.04
CA GLU A 88 22.07 -26.66 7.37
C GLU A 88 20.58 -26.33 7.38
N CYS A 89 19.84 -26.90 8.32
CA CYS A 89 18.43 -26.66 8.53
C CYS A 89 18.23 -25.93 9.86
N GLU A 90 17.46 -24.86 9.87
CA GLU A 90 16.87 -24.37 11.11
C GLU A 90 15.67 -25.25 11.49
N VAL A 91 15.59 -25.64 12.75
CA VAL A 91 14.46 -26.40 13.29
C VAL A 91 13.36 -25.40 13.61
N LEU A 92 12.20 -25.56 12.97
CA LEU A 92 11.04 -24.73 13.26
C LEU A 92 10.30 -25.31 14.46
N GLY A 93 9.87 -26.56 14.37
CA GLY A 93 9.14 -27.25 15.44
C GLY A 93 8.11 -28.24 14.91
N TYR A 94 7.22 -28.71 15.76
CA TYR A 94 6.15 -29.64 15.41
C TYR A 94 4.81 -29.21 16.01
N VAL A 95 3.71 -29.73 15.47
CA VAL A 95 2.37 -29.50 16.03
C VAL A 95 1.92 -30.77 16.76
N ASP A 96 1.51 -30.62 18.02
CA ASP A 96 0.91 -31.69 18.81
C ASP A 96 -0.40 -31.21 19.42
N SER A 97 -1.48 -31.94 19.16
CA SER A 97 -2.82 -31.62 19.68
C SER A 97 -3.26 -30.17 19.45
N GLY A 98 -2.85 -29.59 18.31
CA GLY A 98 -3.15 -28.20 17.91
C GLY A 98 -2.28 -27.13 18.59
N ARG A 99 -1.22 -27.52 19.30
CA ARG A 99 -0.22 -26.62 19.88
C ARG A 99 1.11 -26.78 19.19
N PHE A 100 1.80 -25.67 18.99
CA PHE A 100 3.16 -25.68 18.49
C PHE A 100 4.15 -25.98 19.60
N MET A 101 5.10 -26.86 19.32
CA MET A 101 6.13 -27.31 20.24
C MET A 101 7.50 -27.17 19.56
N TYR A 102 8.49 -26.72 20.32
CA TYR A 102 9.89 -26.72 19.90
C TYR A 102 10.47 -28.12 20.05
N LEU A 103 11.48 -28.45 19.25
CA LEU A 103 12.17 -29.73 19.36
C LEU A 103 12.92 -29.80 20.70
N GLU A 104 12.64 -30.81 21.51
CA GLU A 104 13.21 -30.95 22.86
C GLU A 104 14.46 -31.85 22.91
N ALA A 105 14.71 -32.62 21.83
CA ALA A 105 15.85 -33.52 21.73
C ALA A 105 16.45 -33.48 20.32
N PRO A 106 17.78 -33.46 20.17
CA PRO A 106 18.43 -33.44 18.87
C PRO A 106 18.20 -34.76 18.13
N PRO A 107 18.13 -34.75 16.78
CA PRO A 107 18.04 -35.98 16.03
C PRO A 107 19.36 -36.78 16.10
N PRO A 108 19.29 -38.12 16.18
CA PRO A 108 20.45 -38.97 15.99
C PRO A 108 21.08 -38.75 14.61
N THR A 109 22.35 -39.12 14.43
CA THR A 109 22.95 -39.23 13.10
C THR A 109 22.21 -40.30 12.28
N TRP A 110 22.30 -40.22 10.95
CA TRP A 110 21.58 -41.12 10.04
C TRP A 110 20.05 -41.05 10.11
N THR A 111 19.47 -40.08 10.81
CA THR A 111 18.03 -39.83 10.77
C THR A 111 17.64 -39.39 9.36
N PRO A 112 16.67 -40.05 8.70
CA PRO A 112 16.24 -39.65 7.36
C PRO A 112 15.64 -38.24 7.39
N VAL A 113 16.12 -37.38 6.50
CA VAL A 113 15.53 -36.07 6.22
C VAL A 113 14.62 -36.23 5.01
N TYR A 114 13.38 -35.82 5.14
CA TYR A 114 12.37 -35.96 4.10
C TYR A 114 12.00 -34.62 3.48
N LYS A 115 11.70 -34.63 2.18
CA LYS A 115 10.94 -33.58 1.52
C LYS A 115 9.45 -33.83 1.77
N PRO A 116 8.76 -32.91 2.48
CA PRO A 116 7.33 -33.03 2.70
C PRO A 116 6.58 -32.78 1.39
N ASP A 117 5.46 -33.48 1.22
CA ASP A 117 4.52 -33.19 0.13
C ASP A 117 3.63 -31.99 0.51
N SER A 118 2.96 -31.40 -0.49
CA SER A 118 2.10 -30.22 -0.30
C SER A 118 0.98 -30.48 0.71
N TYR A 119 0.49 -31.72 0.81
CA TYR A 119 -0.54 -32.10 1.77
C TYR A 119 -0.03 -32.02 3.21
N THR A 120 1.14 -32.60 3.48
CA THR A 120 1.80 -32.58 4.79
C THR A 120 2.10 -31.14 5.24
N LEU A 121 2.65 -30.31 4.35
CA LEU A 121 2.90 -28.90 4.67
C LEU A 121 1.59 -28.15 4.94
N LYS A 122 0.57 -28.34 4.12
CA LYS A 122 -0.73 -27.71 4.31
C LYS A 122 -1.37 -28.11 5.64
N GLN A 123 -1.35 -29.40 5.99
CA GLN A 123 -1.82 -29.89 7.28
C GLN A 123 -1.07 -29.25 8.45
N PHE A 124 0.25 -29.08 8.36
CA PHE A 124 1.04 -28.42 9.40
C PHE A 124 0.54 -27.01 9.70
N PHE A 125 0.43 -26.16 8.65
CA PHE A 125 -0.02 -24.78 8.80
C PHE A 125 -1.50 -24.66 9.19
N GLU A 126 -2.35 -25.58 8.72
CA GLU A 126 -3.76 -25.61 9.10
C GLU A 126 -3.98 -26.11 10.54
N SER A 127 -3.13 -27.02 11.04
CA SER A 127 -3.24 -27.57 12.40
C SER A 127 -2.83 -26.57 13.49
N TYR A 128 -2.00 -25.59 13.16
CA TYR A 128 -1.65 -24.48 14.04
C TYR A 128 -2.67 -23.33 13.99
N ALA A 129 -3.61 -23.33 13.04
CA ALA A 129 -4.46 -22.17 12.80
C ALA A 129 -5.23 -21.76 14.08
N PRO A 130 -5.14 -20.48 14.49
CA PRO A 130 -5.83 -19.98 15.68
C PRO A 130 -7.33 -20.31 15.64
N ARG A 131 -7.93 -20.57 16.82
CA ARG A 131 -9.38 -20.84 16.97
C ARG A 131 -10.26 -19.59 16.71
N SER A 132 -9.67 -18.47 16.31
CA SER A 132 -10.36 -17.21 16.04
C SER A 132 -11.36 -17.35 14.88
N GLN A 133 -12.51 -16.70 15.05
CA GLN A 133 -13.54 -16.58 14.01
C GLN A 133 -13.27 -15.38 13.08
N ALA A 134 -12.35 -14.47 13.45
CA ALA A 134 -12.05 -13.24 12.73
C ALA A 134 -10.84 -13.40 11.78
N ARG A 135 -10.78 -14.52 11.04
CA ARG A 135 -9.69 -14.85 10.12
C ARG A 135 -10.00 -14.40 8.70
N VAL A 136 -9.12 -13.59 8.12
CA VAL A 136 -9.29 -13.00 6.79
C VAL A 136 -8.23 -13.57 5.83
N PRO A 137 -8.61 -14.23 4.74
CA PRO A 137 -7.64 -14.76 3.80
C PRO A 137 -7.04 -13.59 3.02
N VAL A 138 -5.72 -13.46 2.94
CA VAL A 138 -5.10 -12.36 2.17
C VAL A 138 -4.07 -12.83 1.14
N GLY A 139 -3.83 -14.14 1.05
CA GLY A 139 -2.89 -14.71 0.09
C GLY A 139 -2.58 -16.18 0.35
N THR A 140 -1.38 -16.60 -0.04
CA THR A 140 -0.87 -17.97 0.16
C THR A 140 0.55 -17.97 0.73
N ILE A 141 0.89 -18.96 1.54
CA ILE A 141 2.26 -19.18 2.01
C ILE A 141 3.10 -19.67 0.83
N SER A 142 4.16 -18.92 0.49
CA SER A 142 5.01 -19.20 -0.67
C SER A 142 5.70 -20.55 -0.53
N GLY A 143 5.79 -21.29 -1.64
CA GLY A 143 6.39 -22.63 -1.67
C GLY A 143 5.57 -23.74 -1.00
N VAL A 144 4.48 -23.40 -0.31
CA VAL A 144 3.59 -24.34 0.36
C VAL A 144 2.22 -24.41 -0.33
N GLY A 145 1.67 -23.26 -0.74
CA GLY A 145 0.32 -23.15 -1.31
C GLY A 145 -0.80 -23.23 -0.27
N ALA A 146 -0.48 -23.21 1.03
CA ALA A 146 -1.46 -23.08 2.09
C ALA A 146 -2.05 -21.66 2.11
N THR A 147 -3.34 -21.53 2.42
CA THR A 147 -3.98 -20.22 2.51
C THR A 147 -3.39 -19.43 3.67
N PHE A 148 -3.00 -18.19 3.39
CA PHE A 148 -2.50 -17.27 4.39
C PHE A 148 -3.65 -16.41 4.92
N TRP A 149 -3.99 -16.62 6.19
CA TRP A 149 -5.02 -15.89 6.90
C TRP A 149 -4.38 -14.89 7.86
N ILE A 150 -4.99 -13.72 8.00
CA ILE A 150 -4.66 -12.76 9.06
C ILE A 150 -5.76 -12.84 10.13
N ASP A 151 -5.36 -13.02 11.40
CA ASP A 151 -6.27 -13.02 12.54
C ASP A 151 -6.48 -11.60 13.08
N LEU A 152 -7.68 -11.05 12.90
CA LEU A 152 -8.01 -9.70 13.37
C LEU A 152 -8.12 -9.61 14.90
N ASP A 153 -8.43 -10.68 15.62
CA ASP A 153 -8.48 -10.67 17.08
C ASP A 153 -7.07 -10.44 17.66
N ALA A 154 -6.07 -11.06 17.03
CA ALA A 154 -4.67 -10.86 17.37
C ALA A 154 -4.20 -9.43 17.07
N ILE A 155 -4.64 -8.83 15.95
CA ILE A 155 -4.36 -7.41 15.65
C ILE A 155 -5.05 -6.47 16.65
N ALA A 156 -6.30 -6.76 17.03
CA ALA A 156 -7.05 -5.95 17.99
C ALA A 156 -6.38 -5.90 19.38
N ARG A 157 -5.71 -6.99 19.79
CA ARG A 157 -5.07 -7.12 21.10
C ARG A 157 -3.56 -6.86 21.12
N GLY A 158 -2.89 -6.98 19.97
CA GLY A 158 -1.43 -6.96 19.89
C GLY A 158 -0.86 -6.07 18.79
N HIS A 159 -1.72 -5.36 18.04
CA HIS A 159 -1.34 -4.45 16.96
C HIS A 159 -0.59 -5.13 15.80
N ALA A 160 -0.48 -4.43 14.67
CA ALA A 160 0.27 -4.86 13.51
C ALA A 160 1.13 -3.73 12.96
N PHE A 161 2.31 -4.07 12.46
CA PHE A 161 3.20 -3.17 11.75
C PHE A 161 3.36 -3.60 10.31
N VAL A 162 3.14 -2.69 9.37
CA VAL A 162 3.26 -2.93 7.93
C VAL A 162 4.36 -2.03 7.39
N ALA A 163 5.47 -2.65 6.98
CA ALA A 163 6.69 -1.95 6.58
C ALA A 163 7.04 -2.20 5.11
N GLY A 164 7.62 -1.18 4.48
CA GLY A 164 8.22 -1.30 3.16
C GLY A 164 7.26 -1.01 2.01
N MET A 165 7.81 -1.02 0.79
CA MET A 165 7.02 -0.66 -0.39
C MET A 165 6.21 -1.88 -0.86
N THR A 166 4.88 -1.79 -0.81
CA THR A 166 3.98 -2.69 -1.54
C THR A 166 4.01 -2.33 -3.03
N ARG A 167 5.18 -2.43 -3.67
CA ARG A 167 5.24 -2.20 -5.12
C ARG A 167 4.36 -3.25 -5.79
N SER A 168 3.43 -2.80 -6.61
CA SER A 168 2.65 -3.71 -7.42
C SER A 168 3.35 -3.94 -8.74
N GLY A 169 4.37 -4.78 -8.71
CA GLY A 169 4.83 -5.54 -9.86
C GLY A 169 5.31 -4.73 -11.06
N LYS A 170 5.99 -3.58 -10.90
CA LYS A 170 6.32 -2.68 -12.03
C LYS A 170 7.48 -3.13 -12.94
N SER A 171 7.76 -4.43 -12.98
CA SER A 171 8.93 -4.97 -13.67
C SER A 171 8.63 -5.35 -15.11
N VAL A 172 9.34 -4.69 -16.02
CA VAL A 172 9.34 -4.93 -17.47
C VAL A 172 10.64 -5.61 -17.89
N THR A 173 10.67 -6.20 -19.08
CA THR A 173 11.87 -6.87 -19.60
C THR A 173 12.90 -5.87 -20.14
N PRO A 174 14.21 -6.21 -20.21
CA PRO A 174 15.28 -5.30 -20.66
C PRO A 174 15.02 -4.68 -22.03
N ASP A 175 14.45 -5.47 -22.95
CA ASP A 175 14.07 -5.10 -24.31
C ASP A 175 12.79 -4.25 -24.38
N THR A 176 12.16 -3.98 -23.24
CA THR A 176 10.99 -3.09 -23.19
C THR A 176 11.44 -1.67 -23.48
N ARG A 177 10.90 -1.09 -24.56
CA ARG A 177 11.11 0.29 -24.94
C ARG A 177 10.21 1.20 -24.14
N VAL A 178 10.79 2.27 -23.61
CA VAL A 178 10.10 3.31 -22.87
C VAL A 178 10.31 4.62 -23.62
N LEU A 179 9.24 5.40 -23.73
CA LEU A 179 9.33 6.73 -24.32
C LEU A 179 9.94 7.67 -23.28
N VAL A 180 11.09 8.25 -23.61
CA VAL A 180 11.81 9.17 -22.74
C VAL A 180 12.03 10.51 -23.40
N TYR A 181 11.99 11.56 -22.59
CA TYR A 181 12.30 12.93 -22.95
C TYR A 181 13.39 13.44 -22.01
N THR A 182 14.45 13.97 -22.59
CA THR A 182 15.54 14.65 -21.88
C THR A 182 15.44 16.14 -22.19
N THR A 183 15.62 16.98 -21.18
CA THR A 183 15.66 18.44 -21.32
C THR A 183 16.84 18.92 -22.17
N SER A 184 17.95 18.16 -22.18
CA SER A 184 19.14 18.38 -22.99
C SER A 184 18.87 18.21 -24.49
N ASP A 185 18.18 17.13 -24.87
CA ASP A 185 17.97 16.80 -26.29
C ASP A 185 16.70 17.45 -26.87
N ARG A 186 15.82 17.99 -26.02
CA ARG A 186 14.52 18.60 -26.37
C ARG A 186 13.67 17.74 -27.32
N ALA A 187 13.87 16.43 -27.31
CA ALA A 187 13.22 15.49 -28.19
C ALA A 187 12.81 14.23 -27.41
N ALA A 188 11.68 13.64 -27.80
CA ALA A 188 11.23 12.36 -27.28
C ALA A 188 11.83 11.23 -28.11
N ARG A 189 12.35 10.18 -27.47
CA ARG A 189 12.88 9.00 -28.13
C ARG A 189 12.47 7.72 -27.42
N TRP A 190 12.30 6.65 -28.18
CA TRP A 190 12.12 5.32 -27.63
C TRP A 190 13.48 4.73 -27.29
N VAL A 191 13.65 4.33 -26.03
CA VAL A 191 14.91 3.76 -25.53
C VAL A 191 14.58 2.46 -24.81
N GLU A 192 15.41 1.44 -24.99
CA GLU A 192 15.25 0.20 -24.23
C GLU A 192 15.51 0.49 -22.75
N VAL A 193 14.68 -0.06 -21.87
CA VAL A 193 14.75 0.22 -20.45
C VAL A 193 16.12 -0.18 -19.85
N SER A 194 16.82 -1.14 -20.48
CA SER A 194 18.17 -1.53 -20.10
C SER A 194 19.25 -0.50 -20.40
N GLU A 195 19.00 0.41 -21.34
CA GLU A 195 19.91 1.49 -21.73
C GLU A 195 19.67 2.76 -20.92
N LEU A 196 18.58 2.82 -20.14
CA LEU A 196 18.27 3.99 -19.32
C LEU A 196 19.17 4.08 -18.10
N THR A 197 19.88 5.20 -17.99
CA THR A 197 20.58 5.63 -16.79
C THR A 197 19.78 6.75 -16.09
N PRO A 198 19.73 6.80 -14.75
CA PRO A 198 19.10 7.90 -14.04
C PRO A 198 19.97 9.17 -14.17
N GLU A 199 19.73 9.97 -15.21
CA GLU A 199 20.26 11.33 -15.32
C GLU A 199 19.35 12.33 -14.57
N SER A 200 19.88 13.50 -14.23
CA SER A 200 19.22 14.52 -13.40
C SER A 200 17.88 15.01 -13.98
N GLU A 201 17.67 14.89 -15.29
CA GLU A 201 16.52 15.47 -16.01
C GLU A 201 15.88 14.52 -17.05
N LEU A 202 15.76 13.22 -16.71
CA LEU A 202 15.05 12.23 -17.52
C LEU A 202 13.54 12.23 -17.20
N TYR A 203 12.69 12.30 -18.22
CA TYR A 203 11.22 12.24 -18.11
C TYR A 203 10.66 11.09 -18.94
N THR A 204 9.55 10.50 -18.50
CA THR A 204 8.81 9.47 -19.25
C THR A 204 7.33 9.84 -19.36
N LEU A 205 6.64 9.25 -20.33
CA LEU A 205 5.22 9.47 -20.54
C LEU A 205 4.41 8.71 -19.50
N SER A 206 3.56 9.42 -18.77
CA SER A 206 2.77 8.89 -17.67
C SER A 206 1.28 9.16 -17.85
N LEU A 207 0.43 8.16 -17.59
CA LEU A 207 -1.02 8.33 -17.60
C LEU A 207 -1.53 8.65 -16.21
N SER A 208 -2.38 9.68 -16.13
CA SER A 208 -3.10 10.04 -14.91
C SER A 208 -4.42 9.30 -14.74
N SER A 209 -5.03 9.48 -13.57
CA SER A 209 -6.30 8.85 -13.19
C SER A 209 -7.49 9.25 -14.07
N ASN A 210 -7.43 10.40 -14.77
CA ASN A 210 -8.41 10.85 -15.77
C ASN A 210 -8.03 10.47 -17.21
N LEU A 211 -7.01 9.64 -17.40
CA LEU A 211 -6.54 9.16 -18.71
C LEU A 211 -5.90 10.23 -19.62
N SER A 212 -5.44 11.35 -19.05
CA SER A 212 -4.55 12.30 -19.75
C SER A 212 -3.08 11.91 -19.56
N TRP A 213 -2.19 12.25 -20.50
CA TRP A 213 -0.76 11.99 -20.34
C TRP A 213 -0.02 13.24 -19.85
N ARG A 214 1.13 13.03 -19.20
CA ARG A 214 2.11 14.07 -18.87
C ARG A 214 3.52 13.50 -18.96
N TRP A 215 4.49 14.39 -19.15
CA TRP A 215 5.90 14.06 -18.90
C TRP A 215 6.13 14.05 -17.39
N SER A 216 6.50 12.91 -16.85
CA SER A 216 6.80 12.75 -15.44
C SER A 216 8.27 12.40 -15.25
N ARG A 217 8.91 13.04 -14.27
CA ARG A 217 10.33 12.84 -13.99
C ARG A 217 10.59 11.41 -13.54
N VAL A 218 11.56 10.74 -14.16
CA VAL A 218 12.08 9.45 -13.74
C VAL A 218 12.91 9.67 -12.48
N ALA A 219 12.45 9.15 -11.36
CA ALA A 219 13.14 9.21 -10.07
C ALA A 219 14.21 8.12 -9.94
N GLY A 220 14.09 7.03 -10.70
CA GLY A 220 15.11 6.00 -10.77
C GLY A 220 14.78 4.89 -11.76
N VAL A 221 15.81 4.28 -12.32
CA VAL A 221 15.74 3.06 -13.14
C VAL A 221 16.34 1.92 -12.33
N LEU A 222 15.61 0.82 -12.21
CA LEU A 222 15.89 -0.22 -11.24
C LEU A 222 16.05 -1.55 -11.95
N ARG A 223 17.06 -2.34 -11.60
CA ARG A 223 17.33 -3.66 -12.17
C ARG A 223 17.25 -4.73 -11.09
N HIS A 224 16.58 -5.84 -11.34
CA HIS A 224 16.47 -6.95 -10.38
C HIS A 224 16.25 -8.29 -11.07
N ARG A 225 16.48 -9.41 -10.36
CA ARG A 225 16.33 -10.75 -10.95
C ARG A 225 14.87 -11.06 -11.24
N ALA A 226 14.61 -11.60 -12.41
CA ALA A 226 13.26 -11.97 -12.83
C ALA A 226 12.86 -13.35 -12.30
N PRO A 227 11.56 -13.59 -12.03
CA PRO A 227 11.04 -14.96 -12.00
C PRO A 227 11.25 -15.61 -13.38
N LEU A 228 11.55 -16.91 -13.42
CA LEU A 228 11.80 -17.63 -14.68
C LEU A 228 10.62 -17.56 -15.66
N GLU A 229 9.40 -17.37 -15.15
CA GLU A 229 8.16 -17.31 -15.91
C GLU A 229 7.45 -15.95 -15.78
N GLY A 230 6.91 -15.47 -16.90
CA GLY A 230 6.13 -14.25 -17.04
C GLY A 230 4.98 -14.44 -18.03
N VAL A 231 4.41 -13.33 -18.47
CA VAL A 231 3.44 -13.30 -19.57
C VAL A 231 3.89 -12.33 -20.65
N GLU A 232 3.58 -12.67 -21.89
CA GLU A 232 3.64 -11.76 -23.02
C GLU A 232 2.21 -11.49 -23.48
N VAL A 233 1.85 -10.21 -23.46
CA VAL A 233 0.56 -9.71 -23.92
C VAL A 233 0.77 -9.19 -25.33
N GLU A 234 0.01 -9.72 -26.29
CA GLU A 234 -0.04 -9.22 -27.67
C GLU A 234 -1.41 -8.59 -27.93
N THR A 235 -1.44 -7.39 -28.48
CA THR A 235 -2.67 -6.70 -28.88
C THR A 235 -2.97 -6.89 -30.37
N GLU A 236 -4.20 -6.59 -30.79
CA GLU A 236 -4.62 -6.67 -32.19
C GLU A 236 -3.84 -5.70 -33.08
N SER A 237 -3.43 -4.55 -32.56
CA SER A 237 -2.56 -3.65 -33.32
C SER A 237 -1.13 -4.16 -33.51
N GLY A 238 -0.77 -5.30 -32.92
CA GLY A 238 0.56 -5.91 -32.99
C GLY A 238 1.51 -5.56 -31.82
N ARG A 239 1.07 -4.79 -30.82
CA ARG A 239 1.93 -4.38 -29.69
C ARG A 239 2.18 -5.56 -28.77
N ARG A 240 3.40 -5.64 -28.22
CA ARG A 240 3.81 -6.70 -27.31
C ARG A 240 4.40 -6.15 -26.03
N LEU A 241 3.93 -6.66 -24.91
CA LEU A 241 4.46 -6.35 -23.59
C LEU A 241 4.77 -7.64 -22.85
N ARG A 242 6.05 -7.87 -22.60
CA ARG A 242 6.54 -9.00 -21.82
C ARG A 242 6.89 -8.55 -20.41
N VAL A 243 6.15 -9.07 -19.45
CA VAL A 243 6.16 -8.63 -18.06
C VAL A 243 6.03 -9.81 -17.10
N THR A 244 6.26 -9.56 -15.82
CA THR A 244 5.92 -10.54 -14.78
C THR A 244 4.41 -10.82 -14.77
N ARG A 245 4.01 -12.00 -14.31
CA ARG A 245 2.60 -12.42 -14.31
C ARG A 245 1.70 -11.47 -13.51
N ASP A 246 2.23 -10.88 -12.45
CA ASP A 246 1.53 -10.00 -11.53
C ASP A 246 1.63 -8.51 -11.89
N HIS A 247 2.27 -8.20 -13.03
CA HIS A 247 2.41 -6.83 -13.50
C HIS A 247 1.04 -6.19 -13.73
N SER A 248 0.79 -5.05 -13.10
CA SER A 248 -0.49 -4.36 -13.20
C SER A 248 -0.57 -3.56 -14.50
N VAL A 249 -1.56 -3.82 -15.33
CA VAL A 249 -1.85 -3.11 -16.58
C VAL A 249 -3.20 -2.39 -16.50
N ILE A 250 -3.39 -1.35 -17.34
CA ILE A 250 -4.69 -0.68 -17.47
C ILE A 250 -5.51 -1.37 -18.57
N ALA A 251 -6.58 -2.05 -18.17
CA ALA A 251 -7.59 -2.60 -19.06
C ALA A 251 -8.86 -1.73 -19.05
N VAL A 252 -9.67 -1.84 -20.07
CA VAL A 252 -10.92 -1.11 -20.22
C VAL A 252 -12.08 -2.08 -20.31
N THR A 253 -13.06 -1.87 -19.44
CA THR A 253 -14.31 -2.64 -19.43
C THR A 253 -15.48 -1.73 -19.78
N ALA A 254 -16.67 -2.29 -19.98
CA ALA A 254 -17.90 -1.50 -20.13
C ALA A 254 -18.15 -0.51 -18.95
N GLY A 255 -17.54 -0.73 -17.78
CA GLY A 255 -17.59 0.17 -16.62
C GLY A 255 -16.53 1.27 -16.57
N GLY A 256 -15.68 1.38 -17.60
CA GLY A 256 -14.54 2.29 -17.68
C GLY A 256 -13.20 1.58 -17.50
N ALA A 257 -12.13 2.37 -17.40
CA ALA A 257 -10.77 1.88 -17.16
C ALA A 257 -10.63 1.25 -15.77
N ILE A 258 -9.92 0.13 -15.71
CA ILE A 258 -9.59 -0.63 -14.51
C ILE A 258 -8.10 -1.00 -14.55
N VAL A 259 -7.52 -1.19 -13.38
CA VAL A 259 -6.19 -1.81 -13.26
C VAL A 259 -6.38 -3.30 -13.00
N THR A 260 -5.68 -4.15 -13.74
CA THR A 260 -5.73 -5.62 -13.61
C THR A 260 -4.33 -6.22 -13.78
N LYS A 261 -4.11 -7.46 -13.36
CA LYS A 261 -2.83 -8.15 -13.61
C LYS A 261 -2.71 -8.58 -15.08
N ALA A 262 -1.51 -8.55 -15.63
CA ALA A 262 -1.22 -8.99 -16.99
C ALA A 262 -1.64 -10.46 -17.21
N SER A 263 -1.49 -11.31 -16.18
CA SER A 263 -1.97 -12.71 -16.23
C SER A 263 -3.49 -12.89 -16.21
N LEU A 264 -4.25 -11.85 -15.84
CA LEU A 264 -5.72 -11.87 -15.82
C LEU A 264 -6.34 -11.27 -17.08
N LEU A 265 -5.53 -10.71 -17.97
CA LEU A 265 -5.98 -10.29 -19.30
C LEU A 265 -6.46 -11.51 -20.09
N ARG A 266 -7.51 -11.30 -20.88
CA ARG A 266 -8.10 -12.32 -21.75
C ARG A 266 -8.23 -11.75 -23.15
N ASP A 267 -8.33 -12.65 -24.12
CA ASP A 267 -8.65 -12.31 -25.50
C ASP A 267 -9.91 -11.41 -25.57
N GLY A 268 -9.85 -10.35 -26.35
CA GLY A 268 -10.89 -9.34 -26.52
C GLY A 268 -11.01 -8.31 -25.38
N MET A 269 -10.23 -8.40 -24.30
CA MET A 269 -10.16 -7.29 -23.33
C MET A 269 -9.48 -6.07 -23.95
N MET A 270 -10.02 -4.88 -23.74
CA MET A 270 -9.44 -3.66 -24.30
C MET A 270 -8.30 -3.16 -23.40
N MET A 271 -7.16 -2.78 -23.97
CA MET A 271 -6.12 -2.03 -23.28
C MET A 271 -6.03 -0.61 -23.80
N ILE A 272 -5.51 0.29 -22.96
CA ILE A 272 -5.23 1.67 -23.38
C ILE A 272 -3.85 1.69 -24.02
N SER A 273 -3.80 2.14 -25.27
CA SER A 273 -2.55 2.35 -26.00
C SER A 273 -2.52 3.75 -26.61
N PRO A 274 -1.36 4.42 -26.68
CA PRO A 274 -1.22 5.68 -27.40
C PRO A 274 -1.44 5.49 -28.91
N ARG A 275 -1.86 6.56 -29.59
CA ARG A 275 -2.07 6.62 -31.05
C ARG A 275 -0.93 7.41 -31.72
N GLY A 276 -0.41 6.94 -32.87
CA GLY A 276 0.69 7.59 -33.62
C GLY A 276 1.50 6.60 -34.47
N GLU A 277 1.95 7.03 -35.66
CA GLU A 277 2.66 6.21 -36.66
C GLU A 277 4.10 5.82 -36.24
N GLU A 278 4.72 6.56 -35.33
CA GLU A 278 6.09 6.33 -34.84
C GLU A 278 6.17 5.40 -33.60
N LEU A 279 5.07 4.71 -33.27
CA LEU A 279 4.98 3.86 -32.08
C LEU A 279 5.48 2.42 -32.35
N PRO A 280 6.38 1.85 -31.53
CA PRO A 280 6.87 0.48 -31.70
C PRO A 280 5.73 -0.55 -31.65
N GLY A 281 5.70 -1.46 -32.61
CA GLY A 281 4.76 -2.58 -32.66
C GLY A 281 3.38 -2.24 -33.24
N HIS A 282 3.24 -1.12 -33.95
CA HIS A 282 2.01 -0.79 -34.66
C HIS A 282 2.07 -1.29 -36.12
N SER A 283 1.18 -2.22 -36.49
CA SER A 283 1.01 -2.66 -37.88
C SER A 283 -0.41 -2.38 -38.35
N GLY A 284 -0.67 -1.14 -38.81
CA GLY A 284 -1.87 -0.79 -39.57
C GLY A 284 -2.61 0.46 -39.07
N GLU A 285 -3.26 1.17 -39.99
CA GLU A 285 -4.19 2.26 -39.70
C GLU A 285 -5.42 1.73 -38.96
N CYS A 286 -5.48 1.94 -37.65
CA CYS A 286 -6.71 1.68 -36.90
C CYS A 286 -7.64 2.88 -37.09
N SER A 287 -8.45 2.85 -38.16
CA SER A 287 -9.44 3.88 -38.51
C SER A 287 -10.71 3.81 -37.64
N GLU A 288 -10.98 2.64 -37.06
CA GLU A 288 -12.18 2.34 -36.29
C GLU A 288 -11.93 2.37 -34.77
N LEU A 289 -12.86 2.97 -34.02
CA LEU A 289 -12.78 3.08 -32.57
C LEU A 289 -13.64 2.00 -31.89
N TYR A 290 -13.03 1.15 -31.07
CA TYR A 290 -13.73 0.10 -30.33
C TYR A 290 -14.39 0.61 -29.04
N VAL A 291 -15.52 1.30 -29.17
CA VAL A 291 -16.14 2.07 -28.08
C VAL A 291 -17.60 1.71 -27.77
N GLY A 292 -18.25 0.87 -28.58
CA GLY A 292 -19.70 0.67 -28.45
C GLY A 292 -20.16 0.09 -27.11
N SER A 293 -19.40 -0.84 -26.51
CA SER A 293 -19.73 -1.38 -25.19
C SER A 293 -19.68 -0.32 -24.08
N LEU A 294 -18.77 0.65 -24.18
CA LEU A 294 -18.66 1.80 -23.29
C LEU A 294 -19.78 2.82 -23.53
N LEU A 295 -20.08 3.13 -24.80
CA LEU A 295 -21.15 4.04 -25.19
C LEU A 295 -22.50 3.54 -24.67
N ASP A 296 -22.83 2.26 -24.92
CA ASP A 296 -24.10 1.68 -24.48
C ASP A 296 -24.17 1.57 -22.95
N ALA A 297 -23.06 1.22 -22.29
CA ALA A 297 -23.01 1.17 -20.82
C ALA A 297 -23.18 2.56 -20.19
N CYS A 298 -22.52 3.59 -20.74
CA CYS A 298 -22.65 4.98 -20.27
C CYS A 298 -24.10 5.47 -20.47
N ARG A 299 -24.67 5.26 -21.65
CA ARG A 299 -26.06 5.59 -21.99
C ARG A 299 -27.06 4.93 -21.04
N LYS A 300 -26.96 3.61 -20.85
CA LYS A 300 -27.83 2.84 -19.92
C LYS A 300 -27.70 3.36 -18.50
N ALA A 301 -26.47 3.67 -18.06
CA ALA A 301 -26.21 4.19 -16.73
C ALA A 301 -26.82 5.59 -16.50
N LEU A 302 -26.87 6.42 -17.54
CA LEU A 302 -27.56 7.73 -17.54
C LEU A 302 -29.08 7.62 -17.78
N ARG A 303 -29.61 6.42 -18.02
CA ARG A 303 -31.02 6.17 -18.39
C ARG A 303 -31.48 6.97 -19.62
N VAL A 304 -30.58 7.17 -20.58
CA VAL A 304 -30.86 7.91 -21.84
C VAL A 304 -31.28 6.92 -22.92
N SER A 305 -32.37 7.19 -23.64
CA SER A 305 -32.76 6.36 -24.79
C SER A 305 -31.88 6.69 -26.01
N LEU A 306 -31.72 5.74 -26.95
CA LEU A 306 -30.95 5.98 -28.18
C LEU A 306 -31.50 7.19 -28.96
N HIS A 307 -32.82 7.37 -28.97
CA HIS A 307 -33.46 8.54 -29.58
C HIS A 307 -33.09 9.85 -28.90
N LYS A 308 -33.12 9.92 -27.56
CA LYS A 308 -32.72 11.13 -26.82
C LYS A 308 -31.23 11.46 -27.03
N LEU A 309 -30.39 10.43 -27.10
CA LEU A 309 -28.97 10.60 -27.38
C LEU A 309 -28.72 11.11 -28.81
N ALA A 310 -29.43 10.58 -29.80
CA ALA A 310 -29.35 11.02 -31.20
C ALA A 310 -29.75 12.48 -31.38
N VAL A 311 -30.85 12.90 -30.76
CA VAL A 311 -31.31 14.30 -30.80
C VAL A 311 -30.28 15.23 -30.16
N GLN A 312 -29.77 14.91 -28.97
CA GLN A 312 -28.81 15.75 -28.27
C GLN A 312 -27.42 15.79 -28.92
N ALA A 313 -27.05 14.74 -29.66
CA ALA A 313 -25.78 14.64 -30.39
C ALA A 313 -25.87 15.17 -31.83
N GLU A 314 -27.05 15.56 -32.30
CA GLU A 314 -27.30 15.99 -33.68
C GLU A 314 -26.88 14.92 -34.72
N LEU A 315 -27.25 13.66 -34.44
CA LEU A 315 -26.93 12.49 -35.27
C LEU A 315 -28.20 11.74 -35.68
N LYS A 316 -28.16 11.03 -36.81
CA LYS A 316 -29.25 10.12 -37.19
C LYS A 316 -29.32 8.96 -36.20
N LEU A 317 -30.55 8.49 -35.91
CA LEU A 317 -30.76 7.35 -35.02
C LEU A 317 -30.04 6.07 -35.50
N SER A 318 -29.86 5.90 -36.81
CA SER A 318 -29.08 4.81 -37.39
C SER A 318 -27.60 4.87 -37.00
N GLU A 319 -26.99 6.06 -37.03
CA GLU A 319 -25.58 6.27 -36.68
C GLU A 319 -25.32 5.99 -35.18
N VAL A 320 -26.24 6.43 -34.32
CA VAL A 320 -26.15 6.14 -32.87
C VAL A 320 -26.39 4.65 -32.57
N LYS A 321 -27.31 3.99 -33.29
CA LYS A 321 -27.54 2.54 -33.17
C LYS A 321 -26.29 1.77 -33.58
N GLN A 322 -25.66 2.15 -34.70
CA GLN A 322 -24.43 1.55 -35.19
C GLN A 322 -23.31 1.69 -34.15
N ALA A 323 -23.05 2.91 -33.67
CA ALA A 323 -22.02 3.18 -32.67
C ALA A 323 -22.23 2.41 -31.35
N CYS A 324 -23.46 2.30 -30.85
CA CYS A 324 -23.75 1.61 -29.58
C CYS A 324 -23.84 0.08 -29.69
N LYS A 325 -24.27 -0.48 -30.84
CA LYS A 325 -24.47 -1.94 -31.00
C LYS A 325 -23.31 -2.63 -31.70
N GLU A 326 -22.76 -2.02 -32.73
CA GLU A 326 -21.75 -2.64 -33.60
C GLU A 326 -20.32 -2.33 -33.14
N GLY A 327 -20.16 -1.44 -32.15
CA GLY A 327 -18.85 -1.22 -31.52
C GLY A 327 -18.01 -0.14 -32.18
N ILE A 328 -18.33 0.21 -33.43
CA ILE A 328 -17.50 0.99 -34.34
C ILE A 328 -18.17 2.34 -34.63
N CYS A 329 -17.43 3.43 -34.49
CA CYS A 329 -17.84 4.74 -34.98
C CYS A 329 -16.65 5.61 -35.37
N CYS A 330 -16.85 6.53 -36.31
CA CYS A 330 -15.84 7.52 -36.64
C CYS A 330 -15.70 8.55 -35.51
N ARG A 331 -14.57 9.27 -35.52
CA ARG A 331 -14.22 10.22 -34.46
C ARG A 331 -15.26 11.34 -34.31
N GLU A 332 -15.73 11.89 -35.42
CA GLU A 332 -16.70 13.00 -35.39
C GLU A 332 -17.98 12.58 -34.67
N THR A 333 -18.48 11.37 -34.97
CA THR A 333 -19.61 10.75 -34.26
C THR A 333 -19.30 10.56 -32.78
N LEU A 334 -18.11 10.07 -32.41
CA LEU A 334 -17.73 9.90 -31.00
C LEU A 334 -17.65 11.23 -30.23
N ILE A 335 -17.12 12.30 -30.84
CA ILE A 335 -17.07 13.63 -30.23
C ILE A 335 -18.48 14.16 -29.97
N LYS A 336 -19.38 14.04 -30.95
CA LYS A 336 -20.79 14.45 -30.80
C LYS A 336 -21.48 13.65 -29.69
N LEU A 337 -21.28 12.32 -29.65
CA LEU A 337 -21.85 11.44 -28.64
C LEU A 337 -21.31 11.73 -27.23
N THR A 338 -20.00 11.94 -27.07
CA THR A 338 -19.38 12.26 -25.77
C THR A 338 -19.85 13.61 -25.23
N ARG A 339 -19.93 14.65 -26.08
CA ARG A 339 -20.52 15.95 -25.70
C ARG A 339 -21.96 15.81 -25.23
N ALA A 340 -22.78 15.05 -25.96
CA ALA A 340 -24.17 14.79 -25.58
C ALA A 340 -24.28 14.05 -24.24
N LEU A 341 -23.50 12.98 -24.05
CA LEU A 341 -23.45 12.22 -22.79
C LEU A 341 -22.96 13.08 -21.61
N ARG A 342 -21.98 13.96 -21.82
CA ARG A 342 -21.50 14.93 -20.82
C ARG A 342 -22.60 15.90 -20.42
N SER A 343 -23.38 16.40 -21.38
CA SER A 343 -24.54 17.27 -21.12
C SER A 343 -25.63 16.57 -20.29
N PHE A 344 -25.94 15.31 -20.60
CA PHE A 344 -26.86 14.53 -19.78
C PHE A 344 -26.32 14.26 -18.37
N LEU A 345 -25.02 13.99 -18.26
CA LEU A 345 -24.37 13.72 -16.99
C LEU A 345 -24.31 14.97 -16.10
N SER A 346 -24.10 16.17 -16.66
CA SER A 346 -24.08 17.42 -15.90
C SER A 346 -25.45 17.81 -15.34
N ARG A 347 -26.53 17.41 -16.03
CA ARG A 347 -27.92 17.58 -15.59
C ARG A 347 -28.41 16.46 -14.65
N ALA A 348 -27.63 15.39 -14.48
CA ALA A 348 -27.98 14.26 -13.63
C ALA A 348 -27.51 14.49 -12.18
N GLY A 349 -28.29 14.01 -11.19
CA GLY A 349 -28.00 14.12 -9.75
C GLY A 349 -26.80 13.26 -9.27
N ARG A 350 -26.83 12.78 -8.02
CA ARG A 350 -25.78 11.89 -7.47
C ARG A 350 -26.32 10.46 -7.34
N GLY A 351 -25.53 9.45 -7.73
CA GLY A 351 -25.92 8.04 -7.62
C GLY A 351 -24.88 7.05 -8.17
N ALA A 352 -24.95 5.78 -7.76
CA ALA A 352 -23.99 4.73 -8.13
C ALA A 352 -23.94 4.46 -9.66
N SER A 353 -25.10 4.48 -10.32
CA SER A 353 -25.21 4.38 -11.79
C SER A 353 -24.45 5.53 -12.48
N LEU A 354 -24.52 6.73 -11.93
CA LEU A 354 -23.86 7.93 -12.49
C LEU A 354 -22.34 7.90 -12.31
N LYS A 355 -21.82 7.18 -11.31
CA LYS A 355 -20.37 6.93 -11.15
C LYS A 355 -19.83 6.03 -12.27
N LYS A 356 -20.60 5.02 -12.70
CA LYS A 356 -20.26 4.17 -13.85
C LYS A 356 -20.29 4.99 -15.14
N ALA A 357 -21.33 5.82 -15.32
CA ALA A 357 -21.43 6.74 -16.46
C ALA A 357 -20.22 7.68 -16.55
N ARG A 358 -19.80 8.30 -15.43
CA ARG A 358 -18.59 9.15 -15.35
C ARG A 358 -17.32 8.46 -15.82
N ARG A 359 -17.08 7.22 -15.36
CA ARG A 359 -15.88 6.46 -15.72
C ARG A 359 -15.87 6.03 -17.18
N SER A 360 -16.99 5.52 -17.68
CA SER A 360 -17.11 5.16 -19.10
C SER A 360 -16.98 6.39 -19.99
N LEU A 361 -17.57 7.53 -19.60
CA LEU A 361 -17.47 8.78 -20.33
C LEU A 361 -16.04 9.32 -20.37
N ALA A 362 -15.29 9.26 -19.27
CA ALA A 362 -13.89 9.67 -19.24
C ALA A 362 -13.01 8.88 -20.23
N VAL A 363 -13.24 7.56 -20.36
CA VAL A 363 -12.56 6.74 -21.38
C VAL A 363 -12.95 7.20 -22.78
N LEU A 364 -14.24 7.38 -23.05
CA LEU A 364 -14.74 7.79 -24.37
C LEU A 364 -14.20 9.17 -24.79
N GLU A 365 -14.12 10.11 -23.85
CA GLU A 365 -13.56 11.44 -24.08
C GLU A 365 -12.05 11.39 -24.33
N ALA A 366 -11.34 10.53 -23.61
CA ALA A 366 -9.91 10.32 -23.83
C ALA A 366 -9.65 9.69 -25.22
N VAL A 367 -10.45 8.73 -25.66
CA VAL A 367 -10.38 8.16 -27.02
C VAL A 367 -10.74 9.20 -28.10
N ALA A 368 -11.73 10.06 -27.84
CA ALA A 368 -12.11 11.13 -28.75
C ALA A 368 -11.01 12.21 -28.93
N SER A 369 -10.13 12.35 -27.93
CA SER A 369 -9.04 13.33 -27.91
C SER A 369 -7.84 13.01 -28.83
N GLU A 370 -7.87 11.90 -29.56
CA GLU A 370 -6.82 11.39 -30.49
C GLU A 370 -5.56 10.80 -29.86
N TRP A 371 -5.31 10.96 -28.57
CA TRP A 371 -4.04 10.52 -27.98
C TRP A 371 -4.00 9.05 -27.61
N ILE A 372 -5.16 8.44 -27.32
CA ILE A 372 -5.25 7.03 -26.96
C ILE A 372 -6.24 6.30 -27.87
N THR A 373 -5.96 5.03 -28.10
CA THR A 373 -6.86 4.07 -28.70
C THR A 373 -7.13 2.94 -27.69
N LEU A 374 -8.25 2.26 -27.90
CA LEU A 374 -8.56 1.02 -27.23
C LEU A 374 -8.09 -0.11 -28.12
N ASP A 375 -7.08 -0.82 -27.65
CA ASP A 375 -6.40 -1.88 -28.39
C ASP A 375 -6.80 -3.23 -27.78
N PRO A 376 -7.59 -4.04 -28.51
CA PRO A 376 -8.01 -5.35 -28.00
C PRO A 376 -6.79 -6.26 -27.76
N VAL A 377 -6.81 -6.99 -26.66
CA VAL A 377 -5.83 -8.05 -26.40
C VAL A 377 -6.12 -9.20 -27.35
N LYS A 378 -5.17 -9.48 -28.24
CA LYS A 378 -5.23 -10.59 -29.20
C LYS A 378 -4.88 -11.93 -28.55
N ARG A 379 -3.87 -11.93 -27.66
CA ARG A 379 -3.53 -13.10 -26.85
C ARG A 379 -2.64 -12.75 -25.67
N VAL A 380 -2.70 -13.61 -24.65
CA VAL A 380 -1.78 -13.60 -23.51
C VAL A 380 -1.12 -14.96 -23.43
N VAL A 381 0.19 -15.03 -23.60
CA VAL A 381 0.96 -16.29 -23.58
C VAL A 381 1.92 -16.29 -22.41
N ARG A 382 2.18 -17.47 -21.85
CA ARG A 382 3.29 -17.64 -20.89
C ARG A 382 4.61 -17.40 -21.63
N ALA A 383 5.47 -16.59 -21.05
CA ALA A 383 6.77 -16.28 -21.63
C ALA A 383 7.88 -16.54 -20.62
N ARG A 384 9.03 -17.02 -21.08
CA ARG A 384 10.23 -17.09 -20.23
C ARG A 384 10.81 -15.69 -20.11
N LEU A 385 11.03 -15.22 -18.90
CA LEU A 385 11.65 -13.91 -18.69
C LEU A 385 13.18 -14.02 -18.73
N PRO A 386 13.88 -13.01 -19.24
CA PRO A 386 15.33 -12.90 -19.12
C PRO A 386 15.74 -12.82 -17.64
N PRO A 387 17.00 -13.14 -17.28
CA PRO A 387 17.44 -13.23 -15.89
C PRO A 387 17.25 -11.95 -15.07
N LEU A 388 17.13 -10.81 -15.74
CA LEU A 388 17.01 -9.49 -15.15
C LEU A 388 15.83 -8.77 -15.78
N VAL A 389 15.04 -8.10 -14.94
CA VAL A 389 13.92 -7.23 -15.30
C VAL A 389 14.16 -5.85 -14.70
N TYR A 390 13.53 -4.85 -15.30
CA TYR A 390 13.72 -3.44 -15.01
C TYR A 390 12.43 -2.79 -14.52
N ASP A 391 12.53 -1.81 -13.63
CA ASP A 391 11.40 -1.05 -13.09
C ASP A 391 11.75 0.44 -13.13
N ILE A 392 10.81 1.28 -13.56
CA ILE A 392 10.97 2.73 -13.61
C ILE A 392 10.14 3.35 -12.49
N ASP A 393 10.85 3.99 -11.56
CA ASP A 393 10.24 4.79 -10.52
C ASP A 393 9.99 6.21 -11.05
N VAL A 394 8.75 6.67 -10.94
CA VAL A 394 8.31 7.98 -11.43
C VAL A 394 8.02 8.86 -10.21
N ALA A 395 8.59 10.07 -10.17
CA ALA A 395 8.67 10.91 -8.97
C ALA A 395 7.32 11.26 -8.33
N ASP A 396 6.25 11.26 -9.11
CA ASP A 396 4.87 11.56 -8.70
C ASP A 396 4.03 10.28 -8.43
N GLY A 397 4.68 9.11 -8.44
CA GLY A 397 4.06 7.80 -8.24
C GLY A 397 3.14 7.35 -9.36
N SER A 398 3.07 8.04 -10.51
CA SER A 398 2.15 7.72 -11.61
C SER A 398 2.53 6.46 -12.39
N THR A 399 1.76 6.14 -13.44
CA THR A 399 2.06 5.05 -14.37
C THR A 399 3.14 5.48 -15.36
N PHE A 400 3.87 4.57 -16.00
CA PHE A 400 4.78 4.93 -17.12
C PHE A 400 4.45 4.10 -18.36
N LEU A 401 4.79 4.63 -19.54
CA LEU A 401 4.53 4.01 -20.83
C LEU A 401 5.65 3.03 -21.21
N ALA A 402 5.33 1.74 -21.20
CA ALA A 402 6.21 0.63 -21.56
C ALA A 402 5.68 -0.10 -22.80
N ASN A 403 6.44 -0.15 -23.89
CA ASN A 403 6.02 -0.69 -25.19
C ASN A 403 4.61 -0.22 -25.60
N SER A 404 4.30 1.04 -25.30
CA SER A 404 2.98 1.65 -25.54
C SER A 404 1.84 1.21 -24.58
N LEU A 405 2.13 0.79 -23.33
CA LEU A 405 1.16 0.39 -22.29
C LEU A 405 1.51 0.94 -20.88
N PHE A 406 0.52 1.12 -19.97
CA PHE A 406 0.66 1.80 -18.65
C PHE A 406 0.58 0.89 -17.39
N VAL A 407 1.29 1.21 -16.28
CA VAL A 407 1.56 0.33 -15.09
C VAL A 407 1.40 0.98 -13.66
N HIS A 408 0.84 0.35 -12.60
CA HIS A 408 0.43 0.97 -11.28
C HIS A 408 1.10 0.47 -9.93
N ASN A 409 0.81 1.05 -8.72
CA ASN A 409 1.34 0.76 -7.31
C ASN A 409 0.32 0.77 -6.10
N SER A 410 0.60 -0.02 -5.03
CA SER A 410 0.02 -0.17 -3.63
C SER A 410 -1.30 -0.97 -3.44
N SER A 411 -1.37 -2.01 -2.58
CA SER A 411 -2.53 -2.96 -2.56
C SER A 411 -2.82 -3.82 -1.30
N PHE A 412 -1.85 -4.07 -0.40
CA PHE A 412 -2.01 -5.06 0.69
C PHE A 412 -3.05 -4.66 1.74
N VAL A 413 -2.88 -3.50 2.39
CA VAL A 413 -3.78 -3.04 3.47
C VAL A 413 -5.20 -2.84 2.93
N MET A 414 -5.30 -2.34 1.70
CA MET A 414 -6.59 -2.20 1.02
C MET A 414 -7.29 -3.54 0.83
N THR A 415 -6.55 -4.58 0.46
CA THR A 415 -7.07 -5.95 0.30
C THR A 415 -7.49 -6.54 1.64
N LEU A 416 -6.68 -6.39 2.69
CA LEU A 416 -7.03 -6.82 4.04
C LEU A 416 -8.34 -6.20 4.50
N LEU A 417 -8.45 -4.86 4.49
CA LEU A 417 -9.67 -4.16 4.95
C LEU A 417 -10.91 -4.53 4.11
N ARG A 418 -10.77 -4.61 2.79
CA ARG A 418 -11.87 -5.03 1.90
C ARG A 418 -12.37 -6.44 2.26
N ARG A 419 -11.45 -7.39 2.44
CA ARG A 419 -11.79 -8.77 2.77
C ARG A 419 -12.36 -8.88 4.18
N SER A 420 -11.87 -8.11 5.15
CA SER A 420 -12.47 -8.02 6.49
C SER A 420 -13.95 -7.62 6.45
N LEU A 421 -14.31 -6.67 5.59
CA LEU A 421 -15.70 -6.18 5.44
C LEU A 421 -16.63 -7.14 4.68
N THR A 422 -16.08 -8.07 3.90
CA THR A 422 -16.86 -8.90 2.95
C THR A 422 -16.82 -10.40 3.26
N PHE A 423 -15.77 -10.89 3.89
CA PHE A 423 -15.54 -12.31 4.13
C PHE A 423 -16.07 -12.76 5.51
N LEU A 424 -16.01 -11.89 6.51
CA LEU A 424 -16.43 -12.23 7.87
C LEU A 424 -17.94 -12.18 8.03
N LYS A 425 -18.49 -13.15 8.77
CA LYS A 425 -19.92 -13.20 9.13
C LYS A 425 -20.34 -11.99 9.96
N TYR A 426 -19.50 -11.60 10.92
CA TYR A 426 -19.65 -10.39 11.72
C TYR A 426 -18.60 -9.38 11.27
N ARG A 427 -19.05 -8.19 10.85
CA ARG A 427 -18.14 -7.17 10.33
C ARG A 427 -17.39 -6.51 11.48
N PRO A 428 -16.06 -6.37 11.40
CA PRO A 428 -15.31 -5.60 12.38
C PRO A 428 -15.60 -4.10 12.19
N THR A 429 -15.40 -3.33 13.25
CA THR A 429 -15.34 -1.87 13.19
C THR A 429 -13.91 -1.46 12.83
N LEU A 430 -13.75 -0.72 11.74
CA LEU A 430 -12.45 -0.31 11.21
C LEU A 430 -12.39 1.21 11.12
N LEU A 431 -11.26 1.79 11.53
CA LEU A 431 -10.94 3.21 11.35
C LEU A 431 -9.68 3.34 10.50
N VAL A 432 -9.64 4.29 9.58
CA VAL A 432 -8.45 4.60 8.78
C VAL A 432 -8.13 6.08 8.92
N LEU A 433 -6.93 6.40 9.38
CA LEU A 433 -6.36 7.74 9.29
C LEU A 433 -5.59 7.81 7.95
N ASP A 434 -6.27 8.33 6.94
CA ASP A 434 -5.81 8.33 5.54
C ASP A 434 -5.09 9.64 5.24
N ARG A 435 -3.75 9.60 5.19
CA ARG A 435 -2.95 10.81 5.00
C ARG A 435 -3.01 11.31 3.57
N ARG A 436 -3.14 10.39 2.61
CA ARG A 436 -2.99 10.66 1.17
C ARG A 436 -4.30 10.53 0.38
N GLY A 437 -5.41 10.17 1.02
CA GLY A 437 -6.69 9.92 0.36
C GLY A 437 -6.72 8.60 -0.41
N GLU A 438 -5.83 7.66 -0.08
CA GLU A 438 -5.65 6.40 -0.81
C GLU A 438 -6.80 5.41 -0.55
N TYR A 439 -7.45 5.50 0.61
CA TYR A 439 -8.39 4.51 1.13
C TYR A 439 -9.85 4.83 0.81
N THR A 440 -10.16 6.03 0.30
CA THR A 440 -11.51 6.47 -0.10
C THR A 440 -12.29 5.43 -0.94
N PRO A 441 -11.67 4.65 -1.86
CA PRO A 441 -12.37 3.60 -2.60
C PRO A 441 -13.00 2.50 -1.75
N LEU A 442 -12.60 2.32 -0.48
CA LEU A 442 -13.19 1.33 0.42
C LEU A 442 -14.56 1.75 0.97
N ALA A 443 -14.90 3.05 0.99
CA ALA A 443 -16.18 3.53 1.51
C ALA A 443 -17.39 2.84 0.86
N ARG A 444 -17.26 2.37 -0.40
CA ARG A 444 -18.30 1.60 -1.10
C ARG A 444 -18.67 0.26 -0.43
N TYR A 445 -17.86 -0.26 0.48
CA TYR A 445 -18.11 -1.51 1.21
C TYR A 445 -18.83 -1.28 2.54
N GLY A 446 -19.64 -0.23 2.62
CA GLY A 446 -20.41 0.13 3.81
C GLY A 446 -19.68 1.07 4.76
N GLY A 447 -18.66 1.78 4.27
CA GLY A 447 -17.93 2.76 5.05
C GLY A 447 -18.28 4.21 4.72
N VAL A 448 -17.85 5.11 5.60
CA VAL A 448 -17.96 6.56 5.42
C VAL A 448 -16.57 7.17 5.28
N THR A 449 -16.44 8.19 4.43
CA THR A 449 -15.24 9.04 4.40
C THR A 449 -15.62 10.40 4.93
N ILE A 450 -14.88 10.87 5.92
CA ILE A 450 -15.05 12.17 6.55
C ILE A 450 -13.73 12.93 6.46
N PRO A 451 -13.75 14.22 6.10
CA PRO A 451 -12.55 15.03 6.18
C PRO A 451 -12.18 15.24 7.66
N TYR A 452 -10.88 15.36 7.95
CA TYR A 452 -10.41 15.39 9.35
C TYR A 452 -10.90 16.63 10.12
N ASP A 453 -11.07 17.75 9.44
CA ASP A 453 -11.60 19.00 10.00
C ASP A 453 -13.02 18.85 10.57
N ALA A 454 -13.82 17.92 10.04
CA ALA A 454 -15.14 17.57 10.56
C ALA A 454 -15.10 16.87 11.94
N LEU A 455 -13.93 16.43 12.40
CA LEU A 455 -13.72 15.79 13.71
C LEU A 455 -13.15 16.73 14.77
N ALA A 456 -12.87 17.98 14.43
CA ALA A 456 -12.34 18.99 15.34
C ALA A 456 -13.33 19.30 16.49
N SER A 457 -12.93 19.10 17.75
CA SER A 457 -13.68 19.48 18.97
C SER A 457 -12.76 20.20 20.00
N SER A 458 -13.35 20.95 20.94
CA SER A 458 -12.62 21.75 21.94
C SER A 458 -12.81 21.25 23.36
N ARG A 459 -13.86 20.45 23.61
CA ARG A 459 -14.19 20.00 24.97
C ARG A 459 -13.19 18.97 25.51
N SER A 460 -12.40 18.33 24.65
CA SER A 460 -11.38 17.34 25.02
C SER A 460 -9.93 17.86 24.97
N LEU A 461 -9.70 19.11 24.57
CA LEU A 461 -8.36 19.70 24.57
C LEU A 461 -7.93 20.07 25.99
N THR A 462 -6.81 19.51 26.46
CA THR A 462 -6.29 19.88 27.78
C THR A 462 -5.82 21.33 27.75
N PRO A 463 -5.81 22.04 28.90
CA PRO A 463 -5.25 23.39 28.97
C PRO A 463 -3.84 23.50 28.34
N GLY A 464 -3.02 22.47 28.54
CA GLY A 464 -1.68 22.39 27.95
C GLY A 464 -1.65 22.19 26.44
N ASP A 465 -2.72 21.64 25.85
CA ASP A 465 -2.86 21.52 24.39
C ASP A 465 -3.10 22.90 23.78
N ILE A 466 -4.02 23.68 24.36
CA ILE A 466 -4.29 25.06 23.94
C ILE A 466 -3.07 25.96 24.10
N ALA A 467 -2.30 25.80 25.18
CA ALA A 467 -1.02 26.52 25.30
C ALA A 467 -0.03 26.15 24.19
N ARG A 468 0.05 24.87 23.78
CA ARG A 468 0.89 24.45 22.65
C ARG A 468 0.37 24.94 21.30
N MET A 469 -0.96 25.07 21.12
CA MET A 469 -1.56 25.70 19.93
C MET A 469 -1.05 27.12 19.74
N LEU A 470 -0.98 27.88 20.83
CA LEU A 470 -0.46 29.24 20.85
C LEU A 470 1.08 29.32 20.70
N GLY A 471 1.76 28.21 20.42
CA GLY A 471 3.20 28.18 20.19
C GLY A 471 4.05 28.17 21.46
N TYR A 472 3.48 27.84 22.63
CA TYR A 472 4.27 27.68 23.86
C TYR A 472 4.89 26.27 23.94
N THR A 473 6.21 26.20 23.76
CA THR A 473 6.99 24.94 23.87
C THR A 473 7.20 24.46 25.30
N SER A 474 7.08 25.35 26.30
CA SER A 474 7.22 25.01 27.72
C SER A 474 5.97 25.43 28.51
N THR A 475 5.32 24.45 29.15
CA THR A 475 4.20 24.68 30.07
C THR A 475 4.60 25.42 31.35
N ARG A 476 5.91 25.61 31.59
CA ARG A 476 6.43 26.40 32.71
C ARG A 476 6.56 27.90 32.41
N ALA A 477 6.40 28.31 31.15
CA ALA A 477 6.41 29.73 30.81
C ALA A 477 5.22 30.44 31.47
N LYS A 478 5.45 31.64 32.04
CA LYS A 478 4.43 32.36 32.81
C LYS A 478 3.17 32.67 31.98
N ALA A 479 3.34 33.02 30.70
CA ALA A 479 2.23 33.21 29.77
C ALA A 479 1.45 31.91 29.49
N ALA A 480 2.15 30.78 29.33
CA ALA A 480 1.52 29.47 29.14
C ALA A 480 0.72 29.04 30.38
N GLN A 481 1.24 29.28 31.59
CA GLN A 481 0.52 28.98 32.84
C GLN A 481 -0.78 29.77 32.98
N VAL A 482 -0.77 31.04 32.56
CA VAL A 482 -1.97 31.89 32.57
C VAL A 482 -3.03 31.38 31.59
N VAL A 483 -2.62 31.01 30.37
CA VAL A 483 -3.53 30.41 29.38
C VAL A 483 -4.10 29.10 29.90
N MET A 484 -3.28 28.23 30.50
CA MET A 484 -3.73 26.96 31.05
C MET A 484 -4.76 27.16 32.17
N GLU A 485 -4.47 28.03 33.13
CA GLU A 485 -5.42 28.35 34.22
C GLU A 485 -6.73 28.95 33.69
N ALA A 486 -6.66 29.82 32.67
CA ALA A 486 -7.84 30.40 32.02
C ALA A 486 -8.73 29.32 31.38
N VAL A 487 -8.13 28.42 30.61
CA VAL A 487 -8.84 27.30 29.96
C VAL A 487 -9.45 26.37 31.01
N GLU A 488 -8.71 26.04 32.06
CA GLU A 488 -9.18 25.15 33.12
C GLU A 488 -10.38 25.74 33.87
N ARG A 489 -10.39 27.05 34.10
CA ARG A 489 -11.52 27.77 34.71
C ARG A 489 -12.77 27.80 33.82
N LEU A 490 -12.60 27.95 32.51
CA LEU A 490 -13.71 27.88 31.55
C LEU A 490 -14.28 26.47 31.51
N GLN A 491 -13.43 25.45 31.46
CA GLN A 491 -13.82 24.04 31.48
C GLN A 491 -14.56 23.65 32.77
N ARG A 492 -14.06 24.06 33.94
CA ARG A 492 -14.74 23.81 35.23
C ARG A 492 -16.13 24.45 35.31
N ARG A 493 -16.34 25.59 34.64
CA ARG A 493 -17.64 26.27 34.55
C ARG A 493 -18.57 25.71 33.47
N GLY A 494 -18.06 24.88 32.56
CA GLY A 494 -18.79 24.42 31.38
C GLY A 494 -18.93 25.50 30.29
N ASP A 495 -18.13 26.57 30.38
CA ASP A 495 -18.13 27.68 29.42
C ASP A 495 -17.44 27.26 28.10
N PRO A 496 -17.85 27.82 26.95
CA PRO A 496 -17.24 27.50 25.67
C PRO A 496 -15.77 27.95 25.64
N VAL A 497 -14.87 27.02 25.30
CA VAL A 497 -13.43 27.27 25.17
C VAL A 497 -13.12 27.75 23.77
N ASN A 498 -13.33 29.05 23.52
CA ASN A 498 -13.05 29.73 22.25
C ASN A 498 -12.07 30.90 22.44
N SER A 499 -11.54 31.44 21.35
CA SER A 499 -10.51 32.49 21.32
C SER A 499 -10.88 33.69 22.19
N LYS A 500 -12.13 34.16 22.08
CA LYS A 500 -12.66 35.30 22.85
C LYS A 500 -12.79 34.99 24.33
N ALA A 501 -13.31 33.82 24.69
CA ALA A 501 -13.49 33.39 26.07
C ALA A 501 -12.13 33.24 26.78
N ILE A 502 -11.16 32.59 26.11
CA ILE A 502 -9.81 32.40 26.63
C ILE A 502 -9.13 33.76 26.86
N LEU A 503 -9.20 34.68 25.88
CA LEU A 503 -8.58 36.00 26.01
C LEU A 503 -9.23 36.81 27.13
N SER A 504 -10.57 36.76 27.27
CA SER A 504 -11.30 37.43 28.35
C SER A 504 -10.89 36.92 29.72
N GLU A 505 -10.79 35.59 29.89
CA GLU A 505 -10.39 34.99 31.16
C GLU A 505 -8.91 35.27 31.48
N CYS A 506 -8.03 35.24 30.49
CA CYS A 506 -6.62 35.65 30.65
C CYS A 506 -6.50 37.12 31.09
N ARG A 507 -7.33 38.02 30.55
CA ARG A 507 -7.40 39.43 30.99
C ARG A 507 -7.80 39.53 32.46
N SER A 508 -8.78 38.74 32.89
CA SER A 508 -9.23 38.71 34.29
C SER A 508 -8.17 38.16 35.25
N LEU A 509 -7.37 37.17 34.83
CA LEU A 509 -6.30 36.61 35.66
C LEU A 509 -5.12 37.59 35.82
N LEU A 510 -4.76 38.29 34.74
CA LEU A 510 -3.60 39.19 34.71
C LEU A 510 -3.87 40.58 35.26
N SER A 511 -5.14 41.01 35.35
CA SER A 511 -5.53 42.25 36.01
C SER A 511 -5.24 42.20 37.52
N LEU A 512 -5.31 41.02 38.14
CA LEU A 512 -5.07 40.79 39.57
C LEU A 512 -3.58 40.70 39.95
N THR A 513 -2.71 40.34 39.00
CA THR A 513 -1.31 39.96 39.26
C THR A 513 -0.26 40.85 38.59
N GLY A 514 -0.67 41.82 37.75
CA GLY A 514 0.23 42.75 37.07
C GLY A 514 1.04 42.08 35.96
N GLY A 515 0.50 42.06 34.73
CA GLY A 515 1.12 41.34 33.61
C GLY A 515 0.80 41.85 32.20
N ARG A 516 0.77 43.18 31.98
CA ARG A 516 0.45 43.79 30.66
C ARG A 516 1.28 43.22 29.51
N ARG A 517 2.58 42.95 29.75
CA ARG A 517 3.48 42.35 28.75
C ARG A 517 3.03 40.95 28.32
N TYR A 518 2.66 40.09 29.28
CA TYR A 518 2.19 38.73 28.99
C TYR A 518 0.81 38.74 28.33
N LEU A 519 -0.05 39.67 28.70
CA LEU A 519 -1.36 39.81 28.07
C LEU A 519 -1.24 40.21 26.59
N ALA A 520 -0.35 41.14 26.26
CA ALA A 520 -0.08 41.52 24.88
C ALA A 520 0.46 40.34 24.07
N GLU A 521 1.40 39.59 24.64
CA GLU A 521 1.96 38.38 24.04
C GLU A 521 0.91 37.28 23.80
N ILE A 522 0.04 37.00 24.77
CA ILE A 522 -1.05 36.02 24.65
C ILE A 522 -2.06 36.48 23.61
N ALA A 523 -2.42 37.78 23.61
CA ALA A 523 -3.39 38.33 22.66
C ALA A 523 -2.94 38.19 21.20
N VAL A 524 -1.67 38.47 20.91
CA VAL A 524 -1.08 38.29 19.57
C VAL A 524 -1.19 36.83 19.13
N ARG A 525 -0.78 35.89 19.98
CA ARG A 525 -0.84 34.45 19.68
C ARG A 525 -2.27 33.92 19.52
N ILE A 526 -3.21 34.41 20.34
CA ILE A 526 -4.62 34.04 20.20
C ILE A 526 -5.16 34.56 18.87
N GLU A 527 -4.81 35.78 18.48
CA GLU A 527 -5.23 36.35 17.20
C GLU A 527 -4.67 35.56 16.00
N GLU A 528 -3.41 35.11 16.07
CA GLU A 528 -2.76 34.26 15.06
C GLU A 528 -3.40 32.86 14.94
N CYS A 529 -4.00 32.34 16.03
CA CYS A 529 -4.56 31.00 16.07
C CYS A 529 -6.10 30.97 16.20
N LYS A 530 -6.78 32.12 16.09
CA LYS A 530 -8.19 32.28 16.43
C LYS A 530 -9.11 31.34 15.64
N ASP A 531 -8.86 31.21 14.33
CA ASP A 531 -9.73 30.44 13.44
C ASP A 531 -9.64 28.95 13.79
N VAL A 532 -8.43 28.46 14.10
CA VAL A 532 -8.20 27.08 14.54
C VAL A 532 -8.88 26.81 15.89
N ILE A 533 -8.73 27.72 16.87
CA ILE A 533 -9.32 27.59 18.21
C ILE A 533 -10.85 27.61 18.14
N ASP A 534 -11.42 28.51 17.34
CA ASP A 534 -12.86 28.70 17.23
C ASP A 534 -13.55 27.62 16.40
N GLU A 535 -12.89 27.07 15.38
CA GLU A 535 -13.41 25.91 14.63
C GLU A 535 -13.39 24.63 15.46
N LEU A 536 -12.36 24.41 16.28
CA LEU A 536 -12.35 23.35 17.27
C LEU A 536 -13.48 23.54 18.30
N ALA A 537 -13.98 24.76 18.53
CA ALA A 537 -14.96 25.05 19.58
C ALA A 537 -16.37 24.44 19.41
N CYS A 538 -16.69 23.81 18.29
CA CYS A 538 -18.07 23.64 17.82
C CYS A 538 -18.73 22.25 17.94
N ARG A 539 -18.10 21.17 18.45
CA ARG A 539 -18.71 19.81 18.48
C ARG A 539 -18.56 19.02 19.78
N ASP A 540 -19.41 17.99 19.96
CA ASP A 540 -19.47 17.11 21.14
C ASP A 540 -18.79 15.75 20.86
N SER A 541 -17.93 15.29 21.78
CA SER A 541 -17.11 14.07 21.62
C SER A 541 -17.95 12.78 21.53
N ALA A 542 -19.20 12.80 22.03
CA ALA A 542 -20.14 11.68 21.91
C ALA A 542 -20.52 11.36 20.45
N GLU A 543 -20.54 12.37 19.57
CA GLU A 543 -20.90 12.21 18.16
C GLU A 543 -19.85 11.40 17.38
N VAL A 544 -18.56 11.50 17.75
CA VAL A 544 -17.45 10.81 17.07
C VAL A 544 -17.51 9.31 17.31
N ILE A 545 -17.76 8.88 18.54
CA ILE A 545 -17.90 7.46 18.88
C ILE A 545 -19.15 6.87 18.21
N GLU A 546 -20.27 7.59 18.23
CA GLU A 546 -21.49 7.14 17.55
C GLU A 546 -21.27 6.98 16.03
N LEU A 547 -20.57 7.94 15.42
CA LEU A 547 -20.22 7.88 13.99
C LEU A 547 -19.38 6.65 13.67
N ILE A 548 -18.35 6.34 14.47
CA ILE A 548 -17.49 5.17 14.28
C ILE A 548 -18.27 3.87 14.50
N ARG A 549 -19.17 3.81 15.49
CA ARG A 549 -19.98 2.62 15.76
C ARG A 549 -21.07 2.38 14.71
N ARG A 550 -21.56 3.44 14.06
CA ARG A 550 -22.61 3.37 13.05
C ARG A 550 -22.15 2.70 11.75
N PHE A 551 -20.86 2.80 11.43
CA PHE A 551 -20.31 2.27 10.19
C PHE A 551 -19.22 1.21 10.45
N PRO A 552 -19.22 0.08 9.73
CA PRO A 552 -18.14 -0.91 9.84
C PRO A 552 -16.78 -0.38 9.36
N LEU A 553 -16.75 0.72 8.60
CA LEU A 553 -15.51 1.40 8.19
C LEU A 553 -15.70 2.92 8.24
N THR A 554 -14.82 3.61 8.95
CA THR A 554 -14.72 5.06 8.95
C THR A 554 -13.34 5.47 8.45
N ILE A 555 -13.29 6.31 7.42
CA ILE A 555 -12.05 6.83 6.84
C ILE A 555 -11.98 8.32 7.15
N VAL A 556 -10.95 8.73 7.88
CA VAL A 556 -10.64 10.13 8.16
C VAL A 556 -9.61 10.59 7.14
N ASP A 557 -10.04 11.49 6.25
CA ASP A 557 -9.23 12.00 5.15
C ASP A 557 -8.46 13.26 5.57
N PHE A 558 -7.14 13.13 5.68
CA PHE A 558 -6.21 14.21 5.99
C PHE A 558 -5.58 14.83 4.72
N SER A 559 -6.01 14.42 3.53
CA SER A 559 -5.53 14.97 2.26
C SER A 559 -6.21 16.30 1.86
N VAL A 560 -7.18 16.77 2.66
CA VAL A 560 -7.97 17.97 2.37
C VAL A 560 -7.17 19.27 2.48
N ASP A 561 -6.11 19.31 3.29
CA ASP A 561 -5.20 20.46 3.41
C ASP A 561 -3.79 20.03 3.88
N VAL A 562 -2.95 21.03 4.16
CA VAL A 562 -1.57 20.88 4.66
C VAL A 562 -1.35 21.51 6.04
N ASP A 563 -2.41 21.73 6.83
CA ASP A 563 -2.29 22.22 8.22
C ASP A 563 -1.91 21.07 9.17
N PHE A 564 -0.63 20.71 9.15
CA PHE A 564 -0.10 19.62 9.97
C PHE A 564 -0.40 19.80 11.46
N THR A 565 -0.38 21.05 11.97
CA THR A 565 -0.61 21.33 13.38
C THR A 565 -2.04 20.97 13.78
N ARG A 566 -3.03 21.41 13.00
CA ARG A 566 -4.43 21.06 13.23
C ARG A 566 -4.69 19.57 13.04
N GLN A 567 -4.12 18.97 12.00
CA GLN A 567 -4.22 17.52 11.75
C GLN A 567 -3.72 16.72 12.96
N TYR A 568 -2.58 17.10 13.55
CA TYR A 568 -2.04 16.44 14.74
C TYR A 568 -2.93 16.59 15.97
N MET A 569 -3.56 17.75 16.16
CA MET A 569 -4.48 17.97 17.27
C MET A 569 -5.74 17.12 17.15
N VAL A 570 -6.32 17.05 15.95
CA VAL A 570 -7.48 16.18 15.68
C VAL A 570 -7.12 14.71 15.90
N VAL A 571 -5.98 14.23 15.38
CA VAL A 571 -5.52 12.85 15.62
C VAL A 571 -5.37 12.58 17.11
N LYS A 572 -4.74 13.50 17.84
CA LYS A 572 -4.52 13.37 19.28
C LYS A 572 -5.82 13.29 20.07
N GLU A 573 -6.77 14.17 19.78
CA GLU A 573 -8.07 14.20 20.41
C GLU A 573 -8.84 12.91 20.11
N LEU A 574 -8.92 12.52 18.84
CA LEU A 574 -9.55 11.29 18.40
C LEU A 574 -8.99 10.06 19.13
N LEU A 575 -7.66 9.95 19.23
CA LEU A 575 -7.02 8.84 19.94
C LEU A 575 -7.40 8.80 21.43
N ARG A 576 -7.42 9.96 22.12
CA ARG A 576 -7.86 10.01 23.52
C ARG A 576 -9.30 9.58 23.68
N THR A 577 -10.22 10.14 22.89
CA THR A 577 -11.64 9.78 22.93
C THR A 577 -11.86 8.29 22.69
N LEU A 578 -11.13 7.69 21.75
CA LEU A 578 -11.19 6.26 21.47
C LEU A 578 -10.69 5.40 22.63
N ILE A 579 -9.58 5.80 23.27
CA ILE A 579 -9.00 5.08 24.41
C ILE A 579 -9.93 5.16 25.61
N ASP A 580 -10.39 6.35 25.98
CA ASP A 580 -11.27 6.59 27.13
C ASP A 580 -12.54 5.75 26.98
N TYR A 581 -13.16 5.78 25.79
CA TYR A 581 -14.34 4.97 25.50
C TYR A 581 -14.05 3.46 25.56
N ALA A 582 -12.90 3.00 25.04
CA ALA A 582 -12.52 1.59 25.11
C ALA A 582 -12.32 1.11 26.55
N VAL A 583 -11.73 1.96 27.40
CA VAL A 583 -11.55 1.69 28.84
C VAL A 583 -12.90 1.57 29.54
N GLU A 584 -13.84 2.47 29.27
CA GLU A 584 -15.21 2.41 29.81
C GLU A 584 -15.95 1.13 29.40
N GLN A 585 -15.76 0.66 28.16
CA GLN A 585 -16.42 -0.55 27.63
C GLN A 585 -15.72 -1.85 28.02
N ARG A 586 -14.62 -1.80 28.78
CA ARG A 586 -13.85 -3.00 29.16
C ARG A 586 -14.69 -4.04 29.90
N SER A 587 -15.59 -3.61 30.79
CA SER A 587 -16.42 -4.51 31.60
C SER A 587 -17.59 -5.12 30.82
N THR A 588 -18.08 -4.42 29.79
CA THR A 588 -19.22 -4.85 28.96
C THR A 588 -18.78 -5.67 27.75
N GLY A 589 -17.53 -5.52 27.30
CA GLY A 589 -17.03 -6.12 26.07
C GLY A 589 -17.72 -5.60 24.80
N GLY A 590 -18.43 -4.47 24.90
CA GLY A 590 -19.28 -3.93 23.84
C GLY A 590 -18.56 -3.15 22.74
N PHE A 591 -17.22 -3.09 22.77
CA PHE A 591 -16.41 -2.30 21.86
C PHE A 591 -15.14 -3.05 21.42
N ALA A 592 -14.88 -3.00 20.11
CA ALA A 592 -13.63 -3.41 19.49
C ALA A 592 -13.42 -2.57 18.24
N LEU A 593 -12.18 -2.11 18.02
CA LEU A 593 -11.82 -1.24 16.90
C LEU A 593 -10.41 -1.56 16.43
N ILE A 594 -10.21 -1.63 15.10
CA ILE A 594 -8.86 -1.64 14.52
C ILE A 594 -8.67 -0.33 13.76
N THR A 595 -7.65 0.43 14.16
CA THR A 595 -7.29 1.72 13.58
C THR A 595 -6.05 1.59 12.69
N VAL A 596 -6.19 1.86 11.40
CA VAL A 596 -5.08 1.95 10.45
C VAL A 596 -4.50 3.35 10.49
N VAL A 597 -3.19 3.45 10.69
CA VAL A 597 -2.44 4.70 10.74
C VAL A 597 -1.48 4.74 9.57
N GLU A 598 -1.86 5.46 8.52
CA GLU A 598 -1.04 5.59 7.31
C GLU A 598 0.12 6.58 7.54
N GLU A 599 1.28 6.27 6.96
CA GLU A 599 2.50 7.08 7.03
C GLU A 599 2.83 7.51 8.47
N ALA A 600 2.86 6.52 9.37
CA ALA A 600 2.97 6.72 10.81
C ALA A 600 4.21 7.53 11.24
N GLN A 601 5.24 7.64 10.40
CA GLN A 601 6.38 8.52 10.64
C GLN A 601 5.98 10.00 10.79
N TYR A 602 4.82 10.41 10.29
CA TYR A 602 4.32 11.78 10.48
C TYR A 602 3.65 12.00 11.85
N ILE A 603 3.21 10.93 12.51
CA ILE A 603 2.49 10.98 13.80
C ILE A 603 3.44 10.66 14.96
N ALA A 604 4.24 9.60 14.84
CA ALA A 604 5.23 9.21 15.83
C ALA A 604 6.61 8.99 15.19
N PRO A 605 7.29 10.08 14.81
CA PRO A 605 8.65 9.99 14.29
C PRO A 605 9.66 9.53 15.34
N GLU A 606 10.73 8.90 14.89
CA GLU A 606 11.91 8.61 15.71
C GLU A 606 12.64 9.92 16.09
N ARG A 607 13.35 9.91 17.23
CA ARG A 607 14.12 11.07 17.68
C ARG A 607 15.17 11.43 16.63
N ASN A 608 15.07 12.65 16.09
CA ASN A 608 15.91 13.21 15.01
C ASN A 608 15.59 12.75 13.57
N ALA A 609 14.43 12.15 13.32
CA ALA A 609 13.98 11.93 11.94
C ALA A 609 13.82 13.28 11.21
N PRO A 610 14.29 13.42 9.95
CA PRO A 610 14.14 14.66 9.19
C PRO A 610 12.66 14.87 8.86
N MET A 611 12.05 15.89 9.48
CA MET A 611 10.64 16.20 9.33
C MET A 611 10.40 17.66 8.93
N VAL A 612 9.42 17.86 8.06
CA VAL A 612 8.93 19.20 7.66
C VAL A 612 8.05 19.82 8.76
N SER A 613 7.47 18.98 9.63
CA SER A 613 6.54 19.34 10.69
C SER A 613 7.03 18.86 12.07
N ASN A 614 6.46 19.41 13.16
CA ASN A 614 6.86 19.10 14.54
C ASN A 614 5.70 18.47 15.33
N PRO A 615 5.45 17.15 15.19
CA PRO A 615 4.40 16.46 15.96
C PRO A 615 4.66 16.53 17.47
N GLN A 616 5.92 16.58 17.92
CA GLN A 616 6.30 16.67 19.33
C GLN A 616 5.80 17.96 19.98
N ALA A 617 5.70 19.06 19.23
CA ALA A 617 5.14 20.31 19.71
C ALA A 617 3.66 20.18 20.09
N THR A 618 2.90 19.31 19.42
CA THR A 618 1.48 19.05 19.76
C THR A 618 1.33 17.94 20.81
N GLY A 619 2.32 17.04 20.91
CA GLY A 619 2.31 15.88 21.79
C GLY A 619 1.49 14.71 21.25
N VAL A 620 1.14 14.70 19.97
CA VAL A 620 0.43 13.60 19.30
C VAL A 620 1.27 12.32 19.31
N ASP A 621 2.59 12.44 19.18
CA ASP A 621 3.56 11.35 19.22
C ASP A 621 3.49 10.57 20.55
N LYS A 622 3.36 11.30 21.66
CA LYS A 622 3.26 10.72 23.01
C LYS A 622 1.94 9.99 23.19
N VAL A 623 0.83 10.63 22.82
CA VAL A 623 -0.51 10.02 22.93
C VAL A 623 -0.61 8.78 22.05
N PHE A 624 -0.09 8.82 20.82
CA PHE A 624 -0.09 7.64 19.96
C PHE A 624 0.81 6.52 20.49
N THR A 625 1.98 6.84 21.01
CA THR A 625 2.86 5.83 21.65
C THR A 625 2.20 5.20 22.88
N GLU A 626 1.52 6.00 23.71
CA GLU A 626 0.74 5.51 24.85
C GLU A 626 -0.44 4.65 24.41
N ALA A 627 -1.15 5.07 23.36
CA ALA A 627 -2.25 4.32 22.76
C ALA A 627 -1.79 2.94 22.32
N VAL A 628 -0.73 2.84 21.51
CA VAL A 628 -0.21 1.55 21.03
C VAL A 628 0.31 0.68 22.18
N SER A 629 0.77 1.28 23.29
CA SER A 629 1.23 0.54 24.48
C SER A 629 0.09 -0.07 25.30
N GLN A 630 -1.06 0.61 25.42
CA GLN A 630 -2.12 0.22 26.36
C GLN A 630 -3.40 -0.34 25.68
N ALA A 631 -3.68 0.06 24.44
CA ALA A 631 -4.97 -0.13 23.80
C ALA A 631 -5.34 -1.60 23.54
N GLY A 632 -4.35 -2.48 23.39
CA GLY A 632 -4.55 -3.92 23.21
C GLY A 632 -5.33 -4.59 24.36
N GLY A 633 -5.22 -4.05 25.59
CA GLY A 633 -6.00 -4.50 26.75
C GLY A 633 -7.50 -4.15 26.69
N TYR A 634 -7.89 -3.29 25.76
CA TYR A 634 -9.25 -2.75 25.61
C TYR A 634 -9.88 -3.07 24.23
N ASN A 635 -9.35 -4.08 23.53
CA ASN A 635 -9.74 -4.46 22.16
C ASN A 635 -9.65 -3.30 21.14
N LEU A 636 -8.73 -2.36 21.36
CA LEU A 636 -8.42 -1.27 20.45
C LEU A 636 -7.05 -1.55 19.80
N GLY A 637 -7.06 -2.07 18.58
CA GLY A 637 -5.87 -2.43 17.81
C GLY A 637 -5.40 -1.32 16.87
N PHE A 638 -4.14 -1.40 16.47
CA PHE A 638 -3.54 -0.47 15.51
C PHE A 638 -2.87 -1.25 14.39
N ILE A 639 -3.06 -0.82 13.13
CA ILE A 639 -2.25 -1.25 11.99
C ILE A 639 -1.41 -0.03 11.58
N VAL A 640 -0.14 -0.05 11.94
CA VAL A 640 0.80 1.03 11.69
C VAL A 640 1.47 0.80 10.35
N VAL A 641 1.29 1.72 9.40
CA VAL A 641 1.76 1.55 8.01
C VAL A 641 2.81 2.61 7.69
N THR A 642 3.96 2.19 7.16
CA THR A 642 5.00 3.11 6.69
C THR A 642 5.89 2.49 5.61
N GLN A 643 6.37 3.33 4.70
CA GLN A 643 7.44 2.95 3.76
C GLN A 643 8.85 3.14 4.35
N ARG A 644 8.97 3.88 5.47
CA ARG A 644 10.24 4.30 6.09
C ARG A 644 10.26 3.92 7.57
N PRO A 645 10.33 2.61 7.90
CA PRO A 645 10.32 2.18 9.29
C PRO A 645 11.43 2.79 10.14
N ALA A 646 12.59 3.14 9.58
CA ALA A 646 13.66 3.80 10.33
C ALA A 646 13.26 5.19 10.87
N TYR A 647 12.19 5.80 10.33
CA TYR A 647 11.71 7.12 10.74
C TYR A 647 10.56 7.04 11.74
N VAL A 648 10.06 5.85 12.06
CA VAL A 648 9.00 5.65 13.07
C VAL A 648 9.64 5.36 14.43
N SER A 649 9.05 5.89 15.49
CA SER A 649 9.44 5.64 16.87
C SER A 649 9.55 4.15 17.16
N LYS A 650 10.71 3.72 17.65
CA LYS A 650 10.97 2.35 18.13
C LYS A 650 9.96 1.88 19.18
N ASN A 651 9.41 2.79 19.97
CA ASN A 651 8.39 2.47 20.98
C ASN A 651 7.05 2.10 20.34
N VAL A 652 6.78 2.52 19.11
CA VAL A 652 5.59 2.11 18.36
C VAL A 652 5.86 0.77 17.66
N ILE A 653 7.05 0.62 17.05
CA ILE A 653 7.43 -0.61 16.34
C ILE A 653 7.47 -1.80 17.32
N SER A 654 8.05 -1.63 18.51
CA SER A 654 8.22 -2.72 19.49
C SER A 654 6.93 -3.22 20.12
N GLN A 655 5.85 -2.43 20.07
CA GLN A 655 4.54 -2.79 20.60
C GLN A 655 3.64 -3.46 19.56
N ALA A 656 4.08 -3.52 18.30
CA ALA A 656 3.37 -4.22 17.24
C ALA A 656 3.80 -5.68 17.19
N ASN A 657 3.00 -6.55 17.79
CA ASN A 657 3.31 -7.97 17.94
C ASN A 657 3.29 -8.74 16.62
N SER A 658 2.53 -8.25 15.64
CA SER A 658 2.48 -8.84 14.29
C SER A 658 3.12 -7.91 13.28
N VAL A 659 3.97 -8.43 12.41
CA VAL A 659 4.69 -7.61 11.44
C VAL A 659 4.56 -8.20 10.04
N PHE A 660 4.32 -7.32 9.07
CA PHE A 660 4.24 -7.63 7.65
C PHE A 660 5.24 -6.75 6.90
N CYS A 661 6.34 -7.36 6.46
CA CYS A 661 7.43 -6.66 5.79
C CYS A 661 7.43 -6.96 4.32
N PHE A 662 7.21 -5.91 3.55
CA PHE A 662 7.42 -5.90 2.12
C PHE A 662 8.87 -5.53 1.82
N ARG A 663 9.23 -5.56 0.54
CA ARG A 663 10.58 -5.27 0.09
C ARG A 663 11.08 -3.92 0.63
N MET A 664 12.26 -3.95 1.26
CA MET A 664 12.95 -2.79 1.82
C MET A 664 14.40 -2.75 1.33
N ARG A 665 14.83 -1.60 0.81
CA ARG A 665 16.16 -1.45 0.19
C ARG A 665 17.20 -0.81 1.10
N SER A 666 16.76 0.07 2.00
CA SER A 666 17.64 0.75 2.93
C SER A 666 18.05 -0.20 4.04
N GLY A 667 19.36 -0.32 4.27
CA GLY A 667 19.89 -1.08 5.40
C GLY A 667 19.38 -0.52 6.75
N ALA A 668 19.19 0.80 6.86
CA ALA A 668 18.62 1.40 8.07
C ALA A 668 17.17 0.97 8.31
N ASP A 669 16.36 0.86 7.25
CA ASP A 669 14.97 0.37 7.36
C ASP A 669 14.92 -1.13 7.67
N GLN A 670 15.84 -1.92 7.10
CA GLN A 670 15.98 -3.34 7.43
C GLN A 670 16.38 -3.54 8.90
N ASP A 671 17.37 -2.78 9.38
CA ASP A 671 17.84 -2.82 10.76
C ASP A 671 16.76 -2.37 11.75
N ALA A 672 15.95 -1.39 11.37
CA ALA A 672 14.85 -0.91 12.19
C ALA A 672 13.79 -1.99 12.43
N ILE A 673 13.67 -2.98 11.57
CA ILE A 673 12.67 -4.06 11.67
C ILE A 673 13.29 -5.34 12.22
N ALA A 674 14.46 -5.72 11.74
CA ALA A 674 15.09 -7.00 12.07
C ALA A 674 15.37 -7.16 13.58
N ARG A 675 15.59 -6.03 14.29
CA ARG A 675 15.76 -5.97 15.75
C ARG A 675 14.51 -6.34 16.56
N TYR A 676 13.33 -6.34 15.93
CA TYR A 676 12.04 -6.63 16.59
C TYR A 676 11.48 -8.00 16.21
N THR A 677 12.36 -8.90 15.77
CA THR A 677 12.01 -10.29 15.49
C THR A 677 12.61 -11.19 16.55
N GLU A 678 11.81 -12.12 17.07
CA GLU A 678 12.26 -13.09 18.07
C GLU A 678 13.24 -14.12 17.47
N GLN A 679 13.34 -14.21 16.14
CA GLN A 679 14.10 -15.25 15.43
C GLN A 679 15.49 -14.83 14.90
N GLY A 680 16.02 -13.70 15.36
CA GLY A 680 17.40 -13.32 15.10
C GLY A 680 17.65 -12.57 13.79
N ASP A 681 18.64 -11.69 13.86
CA ASP A 681 18.84 -10.53 12.97
C ASP A 681 19.43 -10.88 11.58
N SER A 682 20.16 -12.00 11.45
CA SER A 682 21.04 -12.25 10.29
C SER A 682 20.35 -12.88 9.07
N SER A 683 19.33 -13.72 9.28
CA SER A 683 18.61 -14.39 8.18
C SER A 683 17.62 -13.47 7.46
N LEU A 684 16.95 -12.58 8.21
CA LEU A 684 15.92 -11.67 7.66
C LEU A 684 16.52 -10.59 6.74
N ARG A 685 17.68 -10.04 7.11
CA ARG A 685 18.39 -9.03 6.29
C ARG A 685 18.75 -9.54 4.89
N ARG A 686 18.93 -10.85 4.72
CA ARG A 686 19.19 -11.46 3.40
C ARG A 686 17.92 -11.60 2.55
N VAL A 687 16.76 -11.76 3.19
CA VAL A 687 15.49 -12.02 2.51
C VAL A 687 14.78 -10.71 2.13
N LEU A 688 14.74 -9.73 3.04
CA LEU A 688 13.99 -8.47 2.86
C LEU A 688 14.32 -7.66 1.58
N PRO A 689 15.59 -7.55 1.12
CA PRO A 689 15.92 -6.88 -0.14
C PRO A 689 15.44 -7.65 -1.38
N GLY A 690 15.36 -8.98 -1.27
CA GLY A 690 15.07 -9.92 -2.35
C GLY A 690 13.59 -10.28 -2.52
N LEU A 691 12.71 -9.82 -1.61
CA LEU A 691 11.27 -10.06 -1.69
C LEU A 691 10.70 -9.59 -3.04
N ALA A 692 9.91 -10.44 -3.68
CA ALA A 692 9.20 -10.07 -4.89
C ALA A 692 8.07 -9.07 -4.59
N ASP A 693 7.54 -8.45 -5.63
CA ASP A 693 6.36 -7.59 -5.51
C ASP A 693 5.14 -8.45 -5.09
N HIS A 694 4.28 -7.89 -4.24
CA HIS A 694 3.22 -8.62 -3.54
C HIS A 694 3.71 -9.80 -2.68
N GLN A 695 5.00 -9.88 -2.40
CA GLN A 695 5.53 -10.81 -1.43
C GLN A 695 5.81 -10.09 -0.12
N ALA A 696 5.36 -10.70 0.98
CA ALA A 696 5.62 -10.22 2.32
C ALA A 696 6.33 -11.30 3.11
N LEU A 697 7.25 -10.88 3.97
CA LEU A 697 7.69 -11.67 5.10
C LEU A 697 6.80 -11.30 6.28
N ALA A 698 6.09 -12.28 6.84
CA ALA A 698 5.10 -12.06 7.89
C ALA A 698 5.40 -12.91 9.12
N TRP A 699 5.29 -12.33 10.32
CA TRP A 699 5.41 -13.04 11.59
C TRP A 699 4.54 -12.42 12.69
N GLY A 700 4.38 -13.16 13.79
CA GLY A 700 3.67 -12.73 14.98
C GLY A 700 2.29 -13.36 15.17
N PRO A 701 1.55 -13.01 16.24
CA PRO A 701 0.33 -13.71 16.63
C PRO A 701 -0.83 -13.66 15.61
N ALA A 702 -0.85 -12.66 14.72
CA ALA A 702 -1.87 -12.56 13.67
C ALA A 702 -1.59 -13.43 12.45
N VAL A 703 -0.43 -14.08 12.40
CA VAL A 703 0.07 -14.91 11.29
C VAL A 703 -0.22 -16.38 11.60
N PRO A 704 -0.55 -17.22 10.60
CA PRO A 704 -0.90 -18.63 10.81
C PRO A 704 0.34 -19.52 11.00
N ALA A 705 1.42 -18.96 11.56
CA ALA A 705 2.67 -19.62 11.83
C ALA A 705 3.39 -18.92 12.99
N PRO A 706 4.04 -19.66 13.91
CA PRO A 706 4.79 -19.11 15.03
C PRO A 706 6.20 -18.62 14.63
N PHE A 707 6.51 -18.65 13.33
CA PHE A 707 7.80 -18.27 12.76
C PHE A 707 7.57 -17.43 11.49
N PRO A 708 8.56 -16.62 11.05
CA PRO A 708 8.45 -15.84 9.84
C PRO A 708 8.20 -16.71 8.61
N VAL A 709 7.11 -16.40 7.90
CA VAL A 709 6.70 -17.06 6.67
C VAL A 709 6.72 -16.07 5.52
N LEU A 710 7.12 -16.57 4.36
CA LEU A 710 7.03 -15.85 3.09
C LEU A 710 5.60 -16.02 2.55
N VAL A 711 5.00 -14.92 2.12
CA VAL A 711 3.59 -14.88 1.74
C VAL A 711 3.44 -14.19 0.40
N ASP A 712 2.76 -14.83 -0.53
CA ASP A 712 2.29 -14.22 -1.76
C ASP A 712 0.91 -13.62 -1.52
N VAL A 713 0.81 -12.30 -1.57
CA VAL A 713 -0.36 -11.50 -1.21
C VAL A 713 -1.27 -11.28 -2.42
N ASP A 714 -2.57 -11.50 -2.23
CA ASP A 714 -3.57 -11.19 -3.23
C ASP A 714 -3.85 -9.68 -3.33
N VAL A 715 -4.29 -9.23 -4.51
CA VAL A 715 -4.67 -7.84 -4.73
C VAL A 715 -6.08 -7.76 -5.27
N ASP A 716 -6.99 -7.20 -4.47
CA ASP A 716 -8.39 -7.07 -4.86
C ASP A 716 -8.81 -5.63 -5.21
N ILE A 717 -8.07 -4.64 -4.70
CA ILE A 717 -8.41 -3.22 -4.82
C ILE A 717 -7.13 -2.36 -4.80
N TYR A 718 -7.16 -1.26 -5.54
CA TYR A 718 -6.07 -0.31 -5.66
C TYR A 718 -6.47 1.06 -5.05
N PRO A 719 -5.50 1.84 -4.56
CA PRO A 719 -5.73 3.12 -3.91
C PRO A 719 -6.20 4.19 -4.90
N ALA A 720 -6.94 5.17 -4.39
CA ALA A 720 -7.23 6.39 -5.13
C ALA A 720 -6.01 7.32 -5.08
N LYS A 721 -5.48 7.75 -6.22
CA LYS A 721 -4.52 8.86 -6.25
C LYS A 721 -5.29 10.18 -6.40
N ALA A 722 -4.95 11.15 -5.55
CA ALA A 722 -5.66 12.40 -5.30
C ALA A 722 -5.87 13.31 -6.54
N ALA A 723 -6.94 14.10 -6.45
CA ALA A 723 -7.33 15.39 -7.08
C ALA A 723 -7.05 15.64 -8.59
N ALA A 724 -7.80 16.61 -9.16
CA ALA A 724 -7.69 17.01 -10.56
C ALA A 724 -6.24 17.27 -10.98
N MET A 725 -5.92 16.90 -12.22
CA MET A 725 -4.57 17.03 -12.75
C MET A 725 -4.11 18.50 -12.75
N PRO A 726 -2.81 18.80 -12.52
CA PRO A 726 -2.29 20.16 -12.62
C PRO A 726 -2.69 20.87 -13.92
N SER A 727 -2.82 20.14 -15.03
CA SER A 727 -3.30 20.67 -16.32
C SER A 727 -4.78 21.06 -16.32
N GLU A 728 -5.66 20.34 -15.62
CA GLU A 728 -7.07 20.71 -15.43
C GLU A 728 -7.19 21.90 -14.48
N ALA A 729 -6.33 21.96 -13.45
CA ALA A 729 -6.21 23.12 -12.58
C ALA A 729 -5.72 24.35 -13.37
N TRP A 730 -4.64 24.23 -14.14
CA TRP A 730 -4.10 25.31 -14.98
C TRP A 730 -5.07 25.76 -16.05
N ARG A 731 -5.80 24.84 -16.69
CA ARG A 731 -6.86 25.21 -17.63
C ARG A 731 -7.96 26.02 -16.95
N ARG A 732 -8.41 25.61 -15.76
CA ARG A 732 -9.39 26.38 -14.98
C ARG A 732 -8.83 27.73 -14.55
N MET A 733 -7.55 27.80 -14.19
CA MET A 733 -6.87 29.06 -13.86
C MET A 733 -6.74 29.97 -15.08
N GLU A 734 -6.46 29.42 -16.26
CA GLU A 734 -6.38 30.15 -17.53
C GLU A 734 -7.77 30.66 -17.96
N GLU A 735 -8.80 29.83 -17.82
CA GLU A 735 -10.20 30.20 -18.07
C GLU A 735 -10.66 31.29 -17.08
N GLN A 736 -10.25 31.24 -15.81
CA GLN A 736 -10.50 32.29 -14.82
C GLN A 736 -9.72 33.58 -15.12
N ARG A 737 -8.46 33.49 -15.56
CA ARG A 737 -7.65 34.66 -15.97
C ARG A 737 -8.25 35.36 -17.19
N LYS A 738 -8.71 34.59 -18.18
CA LYS A 738 -9.39 35.13 -19.37
C LYS A 738 -10.74 35.75 -19.01
N ALA A 739 -11.49 35.17 -18.08
CA ALA A 739 -12.73 35.76 -17.59
C ALA A 739 -12.50 37.10 -16.87
N ALA A 740 -11.47 37.19 -16.01
CA ALA A 740 -11.11 38.43 -15.33
C ALA A 740 -10.59 39.52 -16.30
N GLN A 741 -9.81 39.14 -17.32
CA GLN A 741 -9.35 40.08 -18.36
C GLN A 741 -10.47 40.62 -19.24
N VAL A 742 -11.53 39.84 -19.48
CA VAL A 742 -12.71 40.31 -20.22
C VAL A 742 -13.52 41.30 -19.38
N GLU A 743 -13.59 41.13 -18.06
CA GLU A 743 -14.22 42.08 -17.13
C GLU A 743 -13.45 43.42 -17.05
N GLU A 744 -12.11 43.40 -16.97
CA GLU A 744 -11.30 44.63 -17.00
C GLU A 744 -11.39 45.36 -18.34
N HIS A 745 -11.40 44.63 -19.47
CA HIS A 745 -11.49 45.25 -20.79
C HIS A 745 -12.89 45.81 -21.10
N HIS A 746 -13.94 45.25 -20.49
CA HIS A 746 -15.28 45.84 -20.55
C HIS A 746 -15.38 47.15 -19.74
N LEU A 747 -14.67 47.26 -18.61
CA LEU A 747 -14.61 48.49 -17.81
C LEU A 747 -13.78 49.59 -18.48
N GLU A 748 -12.76 49.25 -19.27
CA GLU A 748 -11.98 50.23 -20.06
C GLU A 748 -12.68 50.71 -21.34
N ILE A 749 -13.68 49.98 -21.84
CA ILE A 749 -14.47 50.38 -23.03
C ILE A 749 -15.69 51.23 -22.63
N GLU A 750 -16.14 51.15 -21.37
CA GLU A 750 -17.20 51.98 -20.81
C GLU A 750 -16.71 53.29 -20.16
N ALA A 751 -15.39 53.47 -20.00
CA ALA A 751 -14.74 54.70 -19.55
C ALA A 751 -14.20 55.52 -20.73
#